data_AF-A0A851J3R6-F1
#
_entry.id   AF-A0A851J3R6-F1
#
_cell.length_a   1.000
_cell.length_b   1.000
_cell.length_c   1.000
_cell.angle_alpha   90.00
_cell.angle_beta   90.00
_cell.angle_gamma   90.00
#
_symmetry.space_group_name_H-M   'P 1'
#
loop_
_entity.id
_entity.type
_entity.pdbx_description
1 polymer ?
#
loop_
_entity_poly.entity_id
_entity_poly.type
_entity_poly.pdbx_seq_one_letter_code
_entity_poly.pdbx_strand_id
1 'polypeptide(L)'
;LKLEMPTVNLDREVTVLATVPVVVQSLKSCAVTWQKLISRVLEEQLKKVPQGNGPLAEIDLWREKNAALSALTEQIKLPEVQKVLEILQEAAPEFTGGLQIILSDLKKHHMEAQDSAKCLSTLERHLKNLSTGPGIDVISNTIPSLLNALRLVWVMSRCYNKDERMVPLLERISWEISTRVRRVVDLQTLFKQDTAAAKKRITEAKTTLEQWKKCYFTTCIQVEESGSKRYWKFDVKRLFEKMDYMVLICQDLYDVFQVTEELYNIFIPELTTVTENPKAIDELRREVNVIISPMEDLTFDPFSMETARDWAFLMEEFREDVTVEIVKQIFVQNLKDPPRYKSHPPVAGAISWSRSLSQRIQHTMTRFQEEEELLASERGKEVEQIYLKVVKKMEEYEAQKYHQWRERTEQMLPLLLKDTLLTVTSAAEEPVTTKKSACFTLNFSPEISEIIIETKYMEQLGLPVPEMARYVALQEDKYLRYTSKLKAMLDRYHKLMEMMDEAETKLLDHYVQELWRILKSGHKRLTWKSVGIGEFILQCTQTIGKLELLVHQIHNISEDISSKLQSIESTNLFKFPHSKNGDKYPGAKEFFDYIKCEQAKEVEQLVRKYSAIPQFLIELERRVANTNSGKSPKLASYYAYWENRIYQVLTQLIVKNLQAFNSTVLANVPLLQIEAVLSVSEITLQPNASEIEKMTVQSIQDCVEVTKHFVRWMHGTCLECPPQRVKADEVVTFSFYSDVSQSPLVIEQALLITQNVHKLLASLTEGLSQWKRYDLLWRSDKGAVLDRLAAEKPACVFFDEQLQFYMKVAQEVTQQPLIKDEQFIRLQLAPLASAVQENAKSWMMSLGKLLNELVREELFSLQDEIQVGVFSL
;
A
#
# COMPACT_ATOMS: atom_id res chain seq x y z
N LEU A 1 -64.57 56.29 22.45
CA LEU A 1 -65.74 56.90 21.78
C LEU A 1 -66.87 57.02 22.80
N LYS A 2 -67.35 58.22 23.14
CA LYS A 2 -68.44 58.41 24.11
C LYS A 2 -69.38 59.52 23.64
N LEU A 3 -70.70 59.28 23.66
CA LEU A 3 -71.73 60.30 23.46
C LEU A 3 -71.83 61.17 24.72
N GLU A 4 -71.67 62.47 24.58
CA GLU A 4 -71.80 63.43 25.69
C GLU A 4 -73.26 63.64 26.03
N MET A 5 -73.65 63.49 27.31
CA MET A 5 -75.03 63.72 27.75
C MET A 5 -75.21 65.17 28.23
N PRO A 6 -76.38 65.78 28.04
CA PRO A 6 -76.65 67.12 28.53
C PRO A 6 -76.84 67.11 30.05
N THR A 7 -76.47 68.19 30.74
CA THR A 7 -76.61 68.33 32.21
C THR A 7 -78.06 68.58 32.68
N VAL A 8 -79.04 68.26 31.85
CA VAL A 8 -80.46 68.56 32.07
C VAL A 8 -81.14 67.35 32.73
N ASN A 9 -81.96 67.58 33.75
CA ASN A 9 -82.70 66.50 34.41
C ASN A 9 -83.78 65.95 33.46
N LEU A 10 -83.69 64.64 33.17
CA LEU A 10 -84.56 63.92 32.26
C LEU A 10 -85.60 63.05 33.00
N ASP A 11 -85.84 63.23 34.29
CA ASP A 11 -86.70 62.34 35.11
C ASP A 11 -88.20 62.50 34.81
N ARG A 12 -88.61 63.62 34.19
CA ARG A 12 -90.02 63.91 33.86
C ARG A 12 -90.51 63.18 32.61
N GLU A 13 -91.82 63.16 32.39
CA GLU A 13 -92.44 62.58 31.19
C GLU A 13 -92.04 63.31 29.90
N VAL A 14 -91.96 62.57 28.79
CA VAL A 14 -91.50 63.04 27.47
C VAL A 14 -92.35 64.22 26.97
N THR A 15 -93.67 64.12 27.11
CA THR A 15 -94.64 65.16 26.71
C THR A 15 -94.43 66.47 27.47
N VAL A 16 -94.04 66.40 28.75
CA VAL A 16 -93.76 67.58 29.58
C VAL A 16 -92.44 68.23 29.16
N LEU A 17 -91.39 67.43 29.02
CA LEU A 17 -90.06 67.92 28.64
C LEU A 17 -90.03 68.50 27.22
N ALA A 18 -90.87 67.99 26.32
CA ALA A 18 -91.02 68.48 24.95
C ALA A 18 -91.58 69.91 24.87
N THR A 19 -92.33 70.37 25.89
CA THR A 19 -92.90 71.74 25.93
C THR A 19 -91.95 72.78 26.52
N VAL A 20 -90.80 72.39 27.10
CA VAL A 20 -89.87 73.31 27.78
C VAL A 20 -88.77 73.78 26.82
N PRO A 21 -88.76 75.05 26.36
CA PRO A 21 -87.85 75.50 25.30
C PRO A 21 -86.36 75.39 25.65
N VAL A 22 -86.00 75.65 26.92
CA VAL A 22 -84.60 75.59 27.39
C VAL A 22 -84.07 74.15 27.37
N VAL A 23 -84.92 73.19 27.78
CA VAL A 23 -84.59 71.76 27.75
C VAL A 23 -84.43 71.32 26.29
N VAL A 24 -85.42 71.60 25.43
CA VAL A 24 -85.38 71.25 24.01
C VAL A 24 -84.17 71.85 23.30
N GLN A 25 -83.79 73.10 23.59
CA GLN A 25 -82.61 73.73 22.99
C GLN A 25 -81.29 73.07 23.44
N SER A 26 -81.19 72.69 24.72
CA SER A 26 -80.03 71.94 25.22
C SER A 26 -79.94 70.55 24.60
N LEU A 27 -81.09 69.87 24.41
CA LEU A 27 -81.16 68.57 23.74
C LEU A 27 -80.82 68.68 22.25
N LYS A 28 -81.24 69.75 21.56
CA LYS A 28 -80.85 70.04 20.17
C LYS A 28 -79.34 70.22 20.05
N SER A 29 -78.72 71.00 20.94
CA SER A 29 -77.25 71.17 20.95
C SER A 29 -76.53 69.84 21.17
N CYS A 30 -77.02 69.01 22.09
CA CYS A 30 -76.49 67.67 22.36
C CYS A 30 -76.65 66.73 21.15
N ALA A 31 -77.79 66.77 20.47
CA ALA A 31 -78.02 65.99 19.25
C ALA A 31 -77.08 66.42 18.11
N VAL A 32 -76.76 67.71 17.97
CA VAL A 32 -75.75 68.18 16.99
C VAL A 32 -74.35 67.67 17.31
N THR A 33 -73.95 67.60 18.59
CA THR A 33 -72.64 67.04 18.95
C THR A 33 -72.59 65.54 18.69
N TRP A 34 -73.67 64.80 18.97
CA TRP A 34 -73.81 63.39 18.59
C TRP A 34 -73.72 63.19 17.08
N GLN A 35 -74.45 64.01 16.32
CA GLN A 35 -74.45 63.98 14.86
C GLN A 35 -73.01 64.14 14.31
N LYS A 36 -72.29 65.16 14.77
CA LYS A 36 -70.88 65.40 14.38
C LYS A 36 -69.97 64.23 14.75
N LEU A 37 -70.12 63.68 15.96
CA LEU A 37 -69.30 62.56 16.41
C LEU A 37 -69.55 61.31 15.57
N ILE A 38 -70.82 60.95 15.36
CA ILE A 38 -71.20 59.75 14.60
C ILE A 38 -70.76 59.89 13.14
N SER A 39 -71.00 61.04 12.50
CA SER A 39 -70.52 61.32 11.14
C SER A 39 -69.00 61.21 11.02
N ARG A 40 -68.25 61.82 11.94
CA ARG A 40 -66.78 61.73 11.95
C ARG A 40 -66.30 60.29 12.06
N VAL A 41 -66.86 59.52 12.99
CA VAL A 41 -66.46 58.12 13.19
C VAL A 41 -66.83 57.26 11.99
N LEU A 42 -68.01 57.47 11.39
CA LEU A 42 -68.40 56.78 10.17
C LEU A 42 -67.44 57.10 9.01
N GLU A 43 -67.11 58.37 8.80
CA GLU A 43 -66.12 58.77 7.78
C GLU A 43 -64.74 58.15 8.02
N GLU A 44 -64.25 58.16 9.27
CA GLU A 44 -63.00 57.53 9.66
C GLU A 44 -63.02 56.02 9.38
N GLN A 45 -64.08 55.31 9.78
CA GLN A 45 -64.18 53.86 9.55
C GLN A 45 -64.36 53.51 8.07
N LEU A 46 -65.04 54.34 7.28
CA LEU A 46 -65.23 54.10 5.84
C LEU A 46 -63.93 54.25 5.06
N LYS A 47 -63.06 55.20 5.44
CA LYS A 47 -61.77 55.45 4.79
C LYS A 47 -60.69 54.40 5.11
N LYS A 48 -60.86 53.62 6.19
CA LYS A 48 -59.86 52.60 6.57
C LYS A 48 -59.72 51.48 5.54
N VAL A 49 -58.48 51.20 5.19
CA VAL A 49 -58.03 50.09 4.35
C VAL A 49 -57.28 49.05 5.20
N PRO A 50 -57.20 47.78 4.76
CA PRO A 50 -56.50 46.76 5.54
C PRO A 50 -54.99 47.04 5.61
N GLN A 51 -54.39 46.90 6.80
CA GLN A 51 -52.96 47.17 7.03
C GLN A 51 -52.12 45.92 6.76
N GLY A 52 -51.31 45.96 5.70
CA GLY A 52 -50.48 44.84 5.24
C GLY A 52 -51.07 44.11 4.03
N ASN A 53 -50.26 43.25 3.39
CA ASN A 53 -50.61 42.61 2.12
C ASN A 53 -51.29 41.24 2.29
N GLY A 54 -51.15 40.61 3.45
CA GLY A 54 -51.75 39.30 3.74
C GLY A 54 -53.27 39.35 3.97
N PRO A 55 -53.94 38.18 3.98
CA PRO A 55 -55.39 38.08 4.11
C PRO A 55 -55.88 38.30 5.55
N LEU A 56 -55.03 38.09 6.56
CA LEU A 56 -55.37 38.35 7.97
C LEU A 56 -55.66 39.83 8.24
N ALA A 57 -55.01 40.74 7.51
CA ALA A 57 -55.24 42.17 7.60
C ALA A 57 -56.69 42.56 7.28
N GLU A 58 -57.37 41.80 6.41
CA GLU A 58 -58.77 42.03 6.09
C GLU A 58 -59.70 41.61 7.24
N ILE A 59 -59.36 40.53 7.96
CA ILE A 59 -60.06 40.13 9.18
C ILE A 59 -59.92 41.22 10.24
N ASP A 60 -58.70 41.70 10.47
CA ASP A 60 -58.42 42.70 11.50
C ASP A 60 -59.13 44.03 11.21
N LEU A 61 -59.17 44.44 9.94
CA LEU A 61 -59.93 45.63 9.50
C LEU A 61 -61.41 45.52 9.92
N TRP A 62 -62.07 44.40 9.57
CA TRP A 62 -63.49 44.24 9.86
C TRP A 62 -63.79 44.04 11.34
N ARG A 63 -62.87 43.40 12.07
CA ARG A 63 -62.93 43.27 13.52
C ARG A 63 -62.86 44.65 14.20
N GLU A 64 -61.95 45.52 13.76
CA GLU A 64 -61.81 46.88 14.27
C GLU A 64 -63.02 47.76 13.93
N LYS A 65 -63.50 47.72 12.66
CA LYS A 65 -64.71 48.45 12.25
C LYS A 65 -65.93 48.01 13.06
N ASN A 66 -66.12 46.71 13.26
CA ASN A 66 -67.21 46.19 14.07
C ASN A 66 -67.11 46.66 15.53
N ALA A 67 -65.92 46.62 16.14
CA ALA A 67 -65.72 47.09 17.51
C ALA A 67 -66.06 48.59 17.68
N ALA A 68 -65.59 49.44 16.77
CA ALA A 68 -65.83 50.89 16.81
C ALA A 68 -67.32 51.24 16.62
N LEU A 69 -67.99 50.63 15.63
CA LEU A 69 -69.40 50.91 15.33
C LEU A 69 -70.36 50.25 16.34
N SER A 70 -69.99 49.08 16.89
CA SER A 70 -70.73 48.44 17.97
C SER A 70 -70.72 49.31 19.23
N ALA A 71 -69.57 49.87 19.60
CA ALA A 71 -69.46 50.74 20.76
C ALA A 71 -70.37 51.98 20.68
N LEU A 72 -70.54 52.58 19.49
CA LEU A 72 -71.47 53.70 19.28
C LEU A 72 -72.94 53.23 19.26
N THR A 73 -73.20 52.08 18.62
CA THR A 73 -74.57 51.52 18.53
C THR A 73 -75.12 51.14 19.90
N GLU A 74 -74.30 50.55 20.77
CA GLU A 74 -74.70 50.22 22.15
C GLU A 74 -74.96 51.48 22.99
N GLN A 75 -74.19 52.56 22.77
CA GLN A 75 -74.45 53.83 23.45
C GLN A 75 -75.77 54.46 23.03
N ILE A 76 -76.17 54.35 21.76
CA ILE A 76 -77.47 54.85 21.29
C ILE A 76 -78.62 54.10 21.94
N LYS A 77 -78.46 52.80 22.22
CA LYS A 77 -79.47 51.97 22.87
C LYS A 77 -79.65 52.27 24.36
N LEU A 78 -78.79 53.09 24.97
CA LEU A 78 -78.94 53.46 26.37
C LEU A 78 -80.30 54.17 26.61
N PRO A 79 -80.99 53.87 27.71
CA PRO A 79 -82.34 54.37 27.96
C PRO A 79 -82.41 55.90 28.00
N GLU A 80 -81.38 56.55 28.56
CA GLU A 80 -81.28 58.02 28.60
C GLU A 80 -81.16 58.62 27.20
N VAL A 81 -80.39 57.98 26.31
CA VAL A 81 -80.19 58.44 24.92
C VAL A 81 -81.46 58.25 24.10
N GLN A 82 -82.15 57.11 24.25
CA GLN A 82 -83.47 56.88 23.63
C GLN A 82 -84.50 57.91 24.08
N LYS A 83 -84.54 58.23 25.38
CA LYS A 83 -85.43 59.26 25.93
C LYS A 83 -85.18 60.63 25.32
N VAL A 84 -83.91 61.01 25.11
CA VAL A 84 -83.56 62.27 24.41
C VAL A 84 -84.07 62.29 22.96
N LEU A 85 -83.95 61.16 22.24
CA LEU A 85 -84.46 61.04 20.87
C LEU A 85 -85.99 61.14 20.81
N GLU A 86 -86.70 60.52 21.75
CA GLU A 86 -88.16 60.61 21.87
C GLU A 86 -88.64 62.05 22.15
N ILE A 87 -87.98 62.76 23.09
CA ILE A 87 -88.31 64.17 23.40
C ILE A 87 -88.09 65.06 22.17
N LEU A 88 -86.98 64.88 21.45
CA LEU A 88 -86.70 65.65 20.24
C LEU A 88 -87.67 65.34 19.11
N GLN A 89 -88.13 64.09 19.00
CA GLN A 89 -89.11 63.67 17.99
C GLN A 89 -90.48 64.34 18.23
N GLU A 90 -90.89 64.46 19.48
CA GLU A 90 -92.15 65.11 19.88
C GLU A 90 -92.07 66.64 19.76
N ALA A 91 -90.96 67.24 20.21
CA ALA A 91 -90.82 68.69 20.31
C ALA A 91 -90.37 69.40 19.02
N ALA A 92 -89.64 68.71 18.15
CA ALA A 92 -88.98 69.31 16.99
C ALA A 92 -88.75 68.30 15.85
N PRO A 93 -89.82 67.77 15.22
CA PRO A 93 -89.73 66.75 14.19
C PRO A 93 -88.96 67.21 12.93
N GLU A 94 -89.01 68.50 12.58
CA GLU A 94 -88.18 69.03 11.48
C GLU A 94 -86.66 68.96 11.74
N PHE A 95 -86.23 68.92 13.01
CA PHE A 95 -84.82 68.81 13.39
C PHE A 95 -84.35 67.36 13.45
N THR A 96 -85.22 66.40 13.78
CA THR A 96 -84.83 64.99 13.95
C THR A 96 -84.53 64.28 12.63
N GLY A 97 -85.00 64.78 11.48
CA GLY A 97 -84.75 64.18 10.18
C GLY A 97 -83.27 63.93 9.88
N GLY A 98 -82.41 64.94 10.10
CA GLY A 98 -80.96 64.81 9.87
C GLY A 98 -80.25 63.83 10.81
N LEU A 99 -80.71 63.75 12.07
CA LEU A 99 -80.18 62.83 13.07
C LEU A 99 -80.60 61.39 12.78
N GLN A 100 -81.86 61.17 12.39
CA GLN A 100 -82.36 59.85 12.04
C GLN A 100 -81.62 59.24 10.84
N ILE A 101 -81.27 60.05 9.83
CA ILE A 101 -80.46 59.61 8.69
C ILE A 101 -79.12 59.05 9.18
N ILE A 102 -78.38 59.80 9.99
CA ILE A 102 -77.05 59.38 10.48
C ILE A 102 -77.13 58.17 11.43
N LEU A 103 -78.17 58.08 12.25
CA LEU A 103 -78.43 56.89 13.07
C LEU A 103 -78.78 55.66 12.21
N SER A 104 -79.52 55.86 11.11
CA SER A 104 -79.82 54.79 10.16
C SER A 104 -78.57 54.31 9.42
N ASP A 105 -77.69 55.24 9.01
CA ASP A 105 -76.40 54.95 8.38
C ASP A 105 -75.48 54.20 9.34
N LEU A 106 -75.43 54.61 10.62
CA LEU A 106 -74.68 53.91 11.65
C LEU A 106 -75.17 52.48 11.84
N LYS A 107 -76.49 52.26 11.95
CA LYS A 107 -77.08 50.92 12.08
C LYS A 107 -76.75 50.05 10.86
N LYS A 108 -76.87 50.62 9.66
CA LYS A 108 -76.55 49.95 8.39
C LYS A 108 -75.09 49.51 8.34
N HIS A 109 -74.14 50.42 8.61
CA HIS A 109 -72.72 50.11 8.58
C HIS A 109 -72.27 49.20 9.74
N HIS A 110 -72.89 49.32 10.91
CA HIS A 110 -72.64 48.38 12.01
C HIS A 110 -73.07 46.95 11.65
N MET A 111 -74.25 46.79 11.04
CA MET A 111 -74.76 45.48 10.61
C MET A 111 -73.84 44.88 9.54
N GLU A 112 -73.41 45.67 8.54
CA GLU A 112 -72.44 45.25 7.53
C GLU A 112 -71.11 44.81 8.16
N ALA A 113 -70.58 45.59 9.11
CA ALA A 113 -69.32 45.27 9.78
C ALA A 113 -69.43 44.02 10.66
N GLN A 114 -70.55 43.84 11.35
CA GLN A 114 -70.79 42.67 12.19
C GLN A 114 -70.89 41.40 11.35
N ASP A 115 -71.67 41.41 10.27
CA ASP A 115 -71.84 40.26 9.38
C ASP A 115 -70.53 39.91 8.68
N SER A 116 -69.80 40.92 8.18
CA SER A 116 -68.49 40.75 7.55
C SER A 116 -67.46 40.15 8.51
N ALA A 117 -67.37 40.66 9.75
CA ALA A 117 -66.46 40.14 10.76
C ALA A 117 -66.79 38.68 11.14
N LYS A 118 -68.07 38.34 11.27
CA LYS A 118 -68.52 36.96 11.54
C LYS A 118 -68.15 36.03 10.39
N CYS A 119 -68.48 36.38 9.14
CA CYS A 119 -68.15 35.57 7.98
C CYS A 119 -66.65 35.31 7.87
N LEU A 120 -65.83 36.37 7.96
CA LEU A 120 -64.37 36.23 7.83
C LEU A 120 -63.71 35.47 8.99
N SER A 121 -64.26 35.54 10.19
CA SER A 121 -63.75 34.77 11.34
C SER A 121 -63.76 33.25 11.09
N THR A 122 -64.68 32.75 10.24
CA THR A 122 -64.72 31.35 9.84
C THR A 122 -63.50 30.92 9.01
N LEU A 123 -62.85 31.88 8.34
CA LEU A 123 -61.66 31.65 7.51
C LEU A 123 -60.35 31.79 8.31
N GLU A 124 -60.39 32.40 9.50
CA GLU A 124 -59.20 32.81 10.26
C GLU A 124 -58.21 31.67 10.50
N ARG A 125 -58.70 30.47 10.86
CA ARG A 125 -57.84 29.30 11.08
C ARG A 125 -57.08 28.90 9.80
N HIS A 126 -57.78 28.86 8.67
CA HIS A 126 -57.18 28.51 7.38
C HIS A 126 -56.15 29.56 6.97
N LEU A 127 -56.47 30.85 7.14
CA LEU A 127 -55.56 31.95 6.80
C LEU A 127 -54.32 31.98 7.71
N LYS A 128 -54.45 31.62 8.99
CA LYS A 128 -53.29 31.41 9.89
C LYS A 128 -52.42 30.25 9.44
N ASN A 129 -53.01 29.13 9.02
CA ASN A 129 -52.24 28.00 8.47
C ASN A 129 -51.42 28.40 7.23
N LEU A 130 -51.96 29.26 6.35
CA LEU A 130 -51.21 29.78 5.21
C LEU A 130 -50.01 30.64 5.64
N SER A 131 -50.21 31.51 6.63
CA SER A 131 -49.18 32.47 7.02
C SER A 131 -48.11 31.90 7.94
N THR A 132 -48.50 31.13 8.96
CA THR A 132 -47.61 30.61 10.01
C THR A 132 -47.44 29.09 9.99
N GLY A 133 -47.95 28.39 8.98
CA GLY A 133 -47.78 26.94 8.85
C GLY A 133 -46.31 26.54 8.75
N PRO A 134 -45.87 25.45 9.43
CA PRO A 134 -44.45 25.08 9.50
C PRO A 134 -43.86 24.63 8.16
N GLY A 135 -44.68 24.05 7.27
CA GLY A 135 -44.26 23.53 5.97
C GLY A 135 -45.21 23.91 4.84
N ILE A 136 -44.73 23.76 3.60
CA ILE A 136 -45.50 24.03 2.37
C ILE A 136 -46.60 22.99 2.14
N ASP A 137 -46.41 21.77 2.66
CA ASP A 137 -47.39 20.69 2.71
C ASP A 137 -48.65 21.08 3.51
N VAL A 138 -48.48 21.80 4.62
CA VAL A 138 -49.60 22.30 5.43
C VAL A 138 -50.44 23.30 4.64
N ILE A 139 -49.78 24.14 3.82
CA ILE A 139 -50.43 25.12 2.94
C ILE A 139 -51.23 24.39 1.87
N SER A 140 -50.57 23.50 1.12
CA SER A 140 -51.17 22.62 0.11
C SER A 140 -52.41 21.89 0.64
N ASN A 141 -52.32 21.26 1.81
CA ASN A 141 -53.43 20.53 2.43
C ASN A 141 -54.58 21.44 2.92
N THR A 142 -54.30 22.70 3.23
CA THR A 142 -55.29 23.68 3.70
C THR A 142 -56.10 24.30 2.55
N ILE A 143 -55.52 24.38 1.34
CA ILE A 143 -56.13 25.02 0.17
C ILE A 143 -57.54 24.48 -0.17
N PRO A 144 -57.78 23.16 -0.25
CA PRO A 144 -59.10 22.62 -0.59
C PRO A 144 -60.19 23.03 0.41
N SER A 145 -59.89 22.96 1.73
CA SER A 145 -60.87 23.33 2.75
C SER A 145 -61.08 24.83 2.82
N LEU A 146 -60.04 25.64 2.56
CA LEU A 146 -60.14 27.09 2.44
C LEU A 146 -61.04 27.51 1.26
N LEU A 147 -60.86 26.93 0.07
CA LEU A 147 -61.70 27.24 -1.10
C LEU A 147 -63.16 26.89 -0.85
N ASN A 148 -63.44 25.73 -0.21
CA ASN A 148 -64.81 25.38 0.16
C ASN A 148 -65.38 26.36 1.21
N ALA A 149 -64.57 26.81 2.17
CA ALA A 149 -65.01 27.83 3.13
C ALA A 149 -65.30 29.17 2.46
N LEU A 150 -64.46 29.61 1.50
CA LEU A 150 -64.69 30.80 0.68
C LEU A 150 -65.96 30.68 -0.18
N ARG A 151 -66.22 29.48 -0.74
CA ARG A 151 -67.47 29.17 -1.45
C ARG A 151 -68.69 29.35 -0.55
N LEU A 152 -68.64 28.84 0.68
CA LEU A 152 -69.72 29.03 1.65
C LEU A 152 -69.91 30.51 2.01
N VAL A 153 -68.82 31.25 2.20
CA VAL A 153 -68.87 32.71 2.45
C VAL A 153 -69.51 33.44 1.26
N TRP A 154 -69.20 33.08 0.03
CA TRP A 154 -69.82 33.68 -1.18
C TRP A 154 -71.32 33.45 -1.29
N VAL A 155 -71.76 32.24 -0.94
CA VAL A 155 -73.18 31.86 -0.98
C VAL A 155 -73.95 32.52 0.15
N MET A 156 -73.42 32.48 1.38
CA MET A 156 -74.13 32.84 2.61
C MET A 156 -73.96 34.31 3.01
N SER A 157 -72.81 34.94 2.73
CA SER A 157 -72.57 36.34 3.10
C SER A 157 -73.34 37.29 2.21
N ARG A 158 -73.82 38.39 2.80
CA ARG A 158 -74.44 39.51 2.07
C ARG A 158 -73.44 40.57 1.63
N CYS A 159 -72.22 40.52 2.17
CA CYS A 159 -71.17 41.52 1.96
C CYS A 159 -70.07 41.00 1.04
N TYR A 160 -69.69 39.73 1.19
CA TYR A 160 -68.65 39.07 0.41
C TYR A 160 -69.17 38.31 -0.81
N ASN A 161 -70.42 38.54 -1.22
CA ASN A 161 -71.01 37.98 -2.44
C ASN A 161 -70.86 38.91 -3.65
N LYS A 162 -69.90 39.84 -3.61
CA LYS A 162 -69.60 40.81 -4.65
C LYS A 162 -68.13 40.73 -5.02
N ASP A 163 -67.84 40.89 -6.31
CA ASP A 163 -66.49 40.86 -6.86
C ASP A 163 -65.58 41.89 -6.17
N GLU A 164 -66.11 43.08 -5.88
CA GLU A 164 -65.43 44.19 -5.19
C GLU A 164 -64.81 43.81 -3.82
N ARG A 165 -65.33 42.74 -3.18
CA ARG A 165 -64.86 42.25 -1.88
C ARG A 165 -64.14 40.91 -1.99
N MET A 166 -64.65 40.00 -2.80
CA MET A 166 -64.07 38.66 -2.92
C MET A 166 -62.75 38.66 -3.69
N VAL A 167 -62.62 39.47 -4.75
CA VAL A 167 -61.39 39.53 -5.56
C VAL A 167 -60.20 40.05 -4.73
N PRO A 168 -60.28 41.18 -4.00
CA PRO A 168 -59.18 41.62 -3.13
C PRO A 168 -58.77 40.59 -2.07
N LEU A 169 -59.72 39.85 -1.51
CA LEU A 169 -59.42 38.79 -0.54
C LEU A 169 -58.65 37.63 -1.21
N LEU A 170 -59.09 37.18 -2.39
CA LEU A 170 -58.39 36.14 -3.16
C LEU A 170 -56.99 36.60 -3.61
N GLU A 171 -56.80 37.87 -3.94
CA GLU A 171 -55.49 38.45 -4.24
C GLU A 171 -54.57 38.43 -3.02
N ARG A 172 -55.08 38.79 -1.84
CA ARG A 172 -54.32 38.72 -0.58
C ARG A 172 -53.92 37.29 -0.23
N ILE A 173 -54.81 36.33 -0.47
CA ILE A 173 -54.49 34.90 -0.27
C ILE A 173 -53.41 34.44 -1.27
N SER A 174 -53.56 34.80 -2.53
CA SER A 174 -52.59 34.48 -3.60
C SER A 174 -51.22 35.09 -3.30
N TRP A 175 -51.20 36.32 -2.76
CA TRP A 175 -49.98 36.99 -2.29
C TRP A 175 -49.31 36.22 -1.14
N GLU A 176 -50.08 35.75 -0.16
CA GLU A 176 -49.54 34.98 0.97
C GLU A 176 -48.95 33.65 0.48
N ILE A 177 -49.66 32.90 -0.37
CA ILE A 177 -49.17 31.65 -0.96
C ILE A 177 -47.88 31.88 -1.75
N SER A 178 -47.87 32.90 -2.62
CA SER A 178 -46.67 33.29 -3.40
C SER A 178 -45.50 33.65 -2.49
N THR A 179 -45.74 34.38 -1.40
CA THR A 179 -44.71 34.77 -0.44
C THR A 179 -44.14 33.55 0.29
N ARG A 180 -44.97 32.56 0.61
CA ARG A 180 -44.51 31.31 1.23
C ARG A 180 -43.69 30.47 0.26
N VAL A 181 -44.13 30.32 -0.99
CA VAL A 181 -43.38 29.59 -2.03
C VAL A 181 -42.00 30.21 -2.24
N ARG A 182 -41.93 31.53 -2.39
CA ARG A 182 -40.65 32.26 -2.54
C ARG A 182 -39.67 32.02 -1.39
N ARG A 183 -40.15 31.85 -0.16
CA ARG A 183 -39.28 31.55 0.99
C ARG A 183 -38.81 30.10 1.04
N VAL A 184 -39.59 29.18 0.47
CA VAL A 184 -39.27 27.74 0.45
C VAL A 184 -38.25 27.43 -0.66
N VAL A 185 -38.38 28.10 -1.80
CA VAL A 185 -37.50 27.96 -2.97
C VAL A 185 -36.49 29.12 -2.98
N ASP A 186 -35.67 29.21 -1.94
CA ASP A 186 -34.60 30.21 -1.85
C ASP A 186 -33.33 29.66 -2.52
N LEU A 187 -32.95 30.24 -3.67
CA LEU A 187 -31.88 29.71 -4.53
C LEU A 187 -30.54 29.58 -3.79
N GLN A 188 -30.19 30.54 -2.92
CA GLN A 188 -28.92 30.52 -2.16
C GLN A 188 -28.78 29.30 -1.22
N THR A 189 -29.91 28.78 -0.74
CA THR A 189 -29.93 27.60 0.13
C THR A 189 -30.28 26.32 -0.62
N LEU A 190 -30.92 26.44 -1.79
CA LEU A 190 -31.40 25.34 -2.60
C LEU A 190 -30.24 24.59 -3.27
N PHE A 191 -29.28 25.29 -3.87
CA PHE A 191 -28.11 24.69 -4.52
C PHE A 191 -27.10 24.08 -3.54
N LYS A 192 -27.14 24.48 -2.25
CA LYS A 192 -26.29 23.91 -1.18
C LYS A 192 -26.81 22.61 -0.59
N GLN A 193 -28.02 22.18 -0.97
CA GLN A 193 -28.64 20.96 -0.47
C GLN A 193 -28.40 19.79 -1.41
N ASP A 194 -28.71 18.59 -0.93
CA ASP A 194 -28.77 17.40 -1.77
C ASP A 194 -29.76 17.59 -2.94
N THR A 195 -29.40 17.14 -4.13
CA THR A 195 -30.19 17.32 -5.37
C THR A 195 -31.59 16.73 -5.24
N ALA A 196 -31.74 15.58 -4.60
CA ALA A 196 -33.05 14.96 -4.39
C ALA A 196 -33.90 15.78 -3.41
N ALA A 197 -33.29 16.34 -2.36
CA ALA A 197 -33.98 17.21 -1.41
C ALA A 197 -34.42 18.53 -2.06
N ALA A 198 -33.57 19.15 -2.89
CA ALA A 198 -33.88 20.37 -3.64
C ALA A 198 -35.07 20.15 -4.60
N LYS A 199 -35.00 19.09 -5.43
CA LYS A 199 -36.07 18.73 -6.38
C LYS A 199 -37.39 18.43 -5.70
N LYS A 200 -37.36 17.78 -4.52
CA LYS A 200 -38.56 17.56 -3.72
C LYS A 200 -39.20 18.87 -3.28
N ARG A 201 -38.43 19.82 -2.74
CA ARG A 201 -38.95 21.13 -2.31
C ARG A 201 -39.54 21.94 -3.46
N ILE A 202 -38.85 21.97 -4.60
CA ILE A 202 -39.33 22.66 -5.81
C ILE A 202 -40.66 22.05 -6.26
N THR A 203 -40.75 20.72 -6.32
CA THR A 203 -41.97 20.01 -6.71
C THR A 203 -43.13 20.31 -5.74
N GLU A 204 -42.90 20.28 -4.42
CA GLU A 204 -43.91 20.60 -3.42
C GLU A 204 -44.40 22.06 -3.53
N ALA A 205 -43.49 23.00 -3.79
CA ALA A 205 -43.80 24.40 -4.02
C ALA A 205 -44.63 24.61 -5.30
N LYS A 206 -44.20 24.01 -6.42
CA LYS A 206 -44.93 24.03 -7.70
C LYS A 206 -46.34 23.45 -7.54
N THR A 207 -46.44 22.28 -6.93
CA THR A 207 -47.73 21.60 -6.68
C THR A 207 -48.66 22.46 -5.85
N THR A 208 -48.15 23.21 -4.87
CA THR A 208 -48.98 24.11 -4.03
C THR A 208 -49.59 25.25 -4.85
N LEU A 209 -48.83 25.86 -5.75
CA LEU A 209 -49.34 26.91 -6.66
C LEU A 209 -50.40 26.36 -7.61
N GLU A 210 -50.13 25.20 -8.23
CA GLU A 210 -51.06 24.53 -9.13
C GLU A 210 -52.33 24.07 -8.42
N GLN A 211 -52.22 23.60 -7.17
CA GLN A 211 -53.35 23.16 -6.38
C GLN A 211 -54.29 24.33 -6.02
N TRP A 212 -53.75 25.51 -5.73
CA TRP A 212 -54.56 26.72 -5.54
C TRP A 212 -55.42 27.01 -6.78
N LYS A 213 -54.80 27.04 -7.96
CA LYS A 213 -55.47 27.25 -9.24
C LYS A 213 -56.49 26.14 -9.56
N LYS A 214 -56.11 24.88 -9.36
CA LYS A 214 -56.98 23.71 -9.56
C LYS A 214 -58.21 23.74 -8.65
N CYS A 215 -58.03 24.00 -7.36
CA CYS A 215 -59.13 24.10 -6.40
C CYS A 215 -60.05 25.29 -6.69
N TYR A 216 -59.51 26.40 -7.19
CA TYR A 216 -60.31 27.53 -7.67
C TYR A 216 -61.23 27.11 -8.82
N PHE A 217 -60.70 26.51 -9.88
CA PHE A 217 -61.53 26.06 -11.02
C PHE A 217 -62.51 24.94 -10.64
N THR A 218 -62.11 24.03 -9.74
CA THR A 218 -63.02 23.01 -9.18
C THR A 218 -64.19 23.67 -8.46
N THR A 219 -63.93 24.76 -7.73
CA THR A 219 -64.96 25.54 -7.04
C THR A 219 -65.86 26.27 -8.03
N CYS A 220 -65.32 26.80 -9.15
CA CYS A 220 -66.14 27.37 -10.23
C CYS A 220 -67.19 26.37 -10.72
N ILE A 221 -66.74 25.16 -11.07
CA ILE A 221 -67.62 24.08 -11.57
C ILE A 221 -68.69 23.72 -10.53
N GLN A 222 -68.31 23.54 -9.26
CA GLN A 222 -69.25 23.22 -8.19
C GLN A 222 -70.31 24.31 -7.97
N VAL A 223 -69.96 25.59 -8.17
CA VAL A 223 -70.91 26.70 -8.05
C VAL A 223 -71.85 26.74 -9.26
N GLU A 224 -71.34 26.46 -10.47
CA GLU A 224 -72.14 26.35 -11.69
C GLU A 224 -73.15 25.19 -11.62
N GLU A 225 -72.71 24.01 -11.20
CA GLU A 225 -73.54 22.81 -11.03
C GLU A 225 -74.62 22.97 -9.94
N SER A 226 -74.35 23.79 -8.91
CA SER A 226 -75.31 24.05 -7.83
C SER A 226 -76.53 24.87 -8.25
N GLY A 227 -76.58 25.34 -9.51
CA GLY A 227 -77.68 26.16 -10.03
C GLY A 227 -77.77 27.55 -9.38
N SER A 228 -76.69 28.00 -8.75
CA SER A 228 -76.61 29.32 -8.11
C SER A 228 -76.77 30.42 -9.16
N LYS A 229 -77.64 31.41 -8.90
CA LYS A 229 -77.78 32.61 -9.74
C LYS A 229 -76.52 33.50 -9.75
N ARG A 230 -75.52 33.19 -8.92
CA ARG A 230 -74.28 33.96 -8.74
C ARG A 230 -73.12 33.18 -9.34
N TYR A 231 -72.41 33.81 -10.28
CA TYR A 231 -71.25 33.23 -10.95
C TYR A 231 -69.98 33.41 -10.12
N TRP A 232 -69.24 32.33 -9.87
CA TRP A 232 -67.91 32.35 -9.27
C TRP A 232 -66.87 32.37 -10.39
N LYS A 233 -66.73 33.51 -11.07
CA LYS A 233 -65.80 33.66 -12.20
C LYS A 233 -65.19 35.06 -12.20
N PHE A 234 -63.97 35.14 -11.70
CA PHE A 234 -63.19 36.38 -11.64
C PHE A 234 -62.14 36.43 -12.76
N ASP A 235 -61.49 37.60 -12.90
CA ASP A 235 -60.37 37.77 -13.82
C ASP A 235 -59.22 36.82 -13.46
N VAL A 236 -59.06 35.79 -14.28
CA VAL A 236 -58.06 34.74 -14.11
C VAL A 236 -56.65 35.31 -14.22
N LYS A 237 -56.44 36.27 -15.12
CA LYS A 237 -55.12 36.87 -15.32
C LYS A 237 -54.70 37.62 -14.06
N ARG A 238 -55.59 38.47 -13.55
CA ARG A 238 -55.36 39.24 -12.31
C ARG A 238 -55.03 38.35 -11.11
N LEU A 239 -55.65 37.18 -10.99
CA LEU A 239 -55.41 36.27 -9.87
C LEU A 239 -54.16 35.39 -10.06
N PHE A 240 -53.92 34.88 -11.27
CA PHE A 240 -52.98 33.77 -11.47
C PHE A 240 -51.73 34.11 -12.28
N GLU A 241 -51.65 35.24 -13.00
CA GLU A 241 -50.50 35.55 -13.88
C GLU A 241 -49.17 35.45 -13.12
N LYS A 242 -49.10 36.02 -11.92
CA LYS A 242 -47.91 35.94 -11.06
C LYS A 242 -47.60 34.51 -10.63
N MET A 243 -48.61 33.74 -10.24
CA MET A 243 -48.41 32.36 -9.79
C MET A 243 -48.01 31.45 -10.95
N ASP A 244 -48.56 31.66 -12.14
CA ASP A 244 -48.21 30.92 -13.35
C ASP A 244 -46.74 31.17 -13.72
N TYR A 245 -46.28 32.41 -13.61
CA TYR A 245 -44.85 32.72 -13.75
C TYR A 245 -44.00 32.02 -12.69
N MET A 246 -44.40 32.04 -11.42
CA MET A 246 -43.67 31.32 -10.37
C MET A 246 -43.65 29.80 -10.59
N VAL A 247 -44.71 29.21 -11.17
CA VAL A 247 -44.74 27.79 -11.58
C VAL A 247 -43.70 27.52 -12.66
N LEU A 248 -43.55 28.43 -13.63
CA LEU A 248 -42.53 28.35 -14.68
C LEU A 248 -41.12 28.41 -14.08
N ILE A 249 -40.85 29.34 -13.15
CA ILE A 249 -39.55 29.39 -12.45
C ILE A 249 -39.25 28.11 -11.68
N CYS A 250 -40.24 27.56 -10.97
CA CYS A 250 -40.08 26.28 -10.29
C CYS A 250 -39.80 25.14 -11.29
N GLN A 251 -40.43 25.15 -12.46
CA GLN A 251 -40.16 24.15 -13.50
C GLN A 251 -38.72 24.30 -14.04
N ASP A 252 -38.30 25.50 -14.41
CA ASP A 252 -36.94 25.78 -14.87
C ASP A 252 -35.89 25.33 -13.85
N LEU A 253 -36.08 25.65 -12.57
CA LEU A 253 -35.17 25.22 -11.50
C LEU A 253 -35.14 23.69 -11.37
N TYR A 254 -36.28 23.02 -11.47
CA TYR A 254 -36.32 21.56 -11.44
C TYR A 254 -35.51 20.97 -12.60
N ASP A 255 -35.67 21.52 -13.80
CA ASP A 255 -34.99 21.08 -15.00
C ASP A 255 -33.47 21.29 -14.89
N VAL A 256 -33.01 22.40 -14.31
CA VAL A 256 -31.59 22.62 -13.99
C VAL A 256 -31.03 21.53 -13.08
N PHE A 257 -31.72 21.19 -11.99
CA PHE A 257 -31.29 20.13 -11.08
C PHE A 257 -31.36 18.74 -11.73
N GLN A 258 -32.35 18.48 -12.59
CA GLN A 258 -32.47 17.25 -13.37
C GLN A 258 -31.28 17.11 -14.33
N VAL A 259 -30.98 18.13 -15.11
CA VAL A 259 -29.85 18.16 -16.04
C VAL A 259 -28.53 17.96 -15.28
N THR A 260 -28.35 18.66 -14.17
CA THR A 260 -27.15 18.52 -13.32
C THR A 260 -26.96 17.08 -12.82
N GLU A 261 -28.03 16.46 -12.33
CA GLU A 261 -28.01 15.07 -11.87
C GLU A 261 -27.72 14.09 -13.02
N GLU A 262 -28.28 14.32 -14.20
CA GLU A 262 -28.00 13.54 -15.41
C GLU A 262 -26.52 13.69 -15.84
N LEU A 263 -25.96 14.90 -15.82
CA LEU A 263 -24.54 15.14 -16.09
C LEU A 263 -23.66 14.36 -15.09
N TYR A 264 -23.96 14.45 -13.79
CA TYR A 264 -23.25 13.67 -12.79
C TYR A 264 -23.37 12.16 -13.00
N ASN A 265 -24.56 11.66 -13.35
CA ASN A 265 -24.78 10.23 -13.64
C ASN A 265 -24.15 9.77 -14.96
N ILE A 266 -23.93 10.66 -15.92
CA ILE A 266 -23.20 10.36 -17.16
C ILE A 266 -21.70 10.21 -16.87
N PHE A 267 -21.12 11.09 -16.04
CA PHE A 267 -19.67 11.15 -15.85
C PHE A 267 -19.16 10.26 -14.70
N ILE A 268 -19.87 10.19 -13.57
CA ILE A 268 -19.37 9.54 -12.35
C ILE A 268 -19.22 8.01 -12.47
N PRO A 269 -20.17 7.24 -13.03
CA PRO A 269 -20.08 5.77 -13.06
C PRO A 269 -18.94 5.26 -13.95
N GLU A 270 -18.68 5.93 -15.07
CA GLU A 270 -17.59 5.57 -15.97
C GLU A 270 -16.22 5.99 -15.37
N LEU A 271 -16.11 7.13 -14.67
CA LEU A 271 -14.84 7.56 -14.06
C LEU A 271 -14.47 6.84 -12.75
N THR A 272 -15.46 6.53 -11.90
CA THR A 272 -15.21 5.73 -10.68
C THR A 272 -14.83 4.28 -10.98
N THR A 273 -15.22 3.76 -12.14
CA THR A 273 -14.85 2.41 -12.57
C THR A 273 -13.57 2.38 -13.42
N VAL A 274 -13.22 3.49 -14.10
CA VAL A 274 -12.08 3.58 -15.02
C VAL A 274 -10.83 4.23 -14.40
N THR A 275 -10.94 5.04 -13.35
CA THR A 275 -9.79 5.78 -12.77
C THR A 275 -9.63 5.65 -11.25
N GLU A 276 -8.47 5.13 -10.80
CA GLU A 276 -7.96 5.29 -9.41
C GLU A 276 -7.39 6.70 -9.15
N ASN A 277 -7.71 7.67 -10.01
CA ASN A 277 -7.12 9.01 -10.01
C ASN A 277 -8.16 10.04 -9.55
N PRO A 278 -8.28 10.31 -8.23
CA PRO A 278 -9.33 11.17 -7.67
C PRO A 278 -9.29 12.60 -8.22
N LYS A 279 -8.12 13.05 -8.70
CA LYS A 279 -7.91 14.39 -9.26
C LYS A 279 -8.75 14.67 -10.52
N ALA A 280 -8.89 13.69 -11.43
CA ALA A 280 -9.65 13.87 -12.66
C ALA A 280 -11.16 13.97 -12.37
N ILE A 281 -11.64 13.23 -11.37
CA ILE A 281 -13.02 13.29 -10.88
C ILE A 281 -13.31 14.64 -10.22
N ASP A 282 -12.36 15.16 -9.43
CA ASP A 282 -12.47 16.47 -8.79
C ASP A 282 -12.39 17.65 -9.77
N GLU A 283 -11.72 17.47 -10.91
CA GLU A 283 -11.61 18.48 -11.97
C GLU A 283 -12.91 18.56 -12.78
N LEU A 284 -13.50 17.42 -13.17
CA LEU A 284 -14.82 17.37 -13.80
C LEU A 284 -15.95 17.84 -12.88
N ARG A 285 -15.89 17.52 -11.57
CA ARG A 285 -16.85 18.08 -10.59
C ARG A 285 -16.74 19.61 -10.54
N ARG A 286 -15.53 20.16 -10.64
CA ARG A 286 -15.32 21.62 -10.72
C ARG A 286 -15.90 22.20 -12.00
N GLU A 287 -15.70 21.56 -13.15
CA GLU A 287 -16.27 22.02 -14.42
C GLU A 287 -17.80 22.02 -14.41
N VAL A 288 -18.44 20.97 -13.89
CA VAL A 288 -19.91 20.93 -13.73
C VAL A 288 -20.40 22.02 -12.76
N ASN A 289 -19.68 22.28 -11.68
CA ASN A 289 -20.03 23.34 -10.73
C ASN A 289 -19.86 24.75 -11.29
N VAL A 290 -18.94 24.97 -12.23
CA VAL A 290 -18.77 26.28 -12.90
C VAL A 290 -20.04 26.66 -13.66
N ILE A 291 -20.72 25.70 -14.29
CA ILE A 291 -21.94 25.93 -15.08
C ILE A 291 -23.12 26.39 -14.20
N ILE A 292 -23.17 25.93 -12.95
CA ILE A 292 -24.26 26.25 -12.01
C ILE A 292 -23.94 27.52 -11.22
N SER A 293 -22.68 27.96 -11.18
CA SER A 293 -22.24 29.14 -10.41
C SER A 293 -23.03 30.44 -10.69
N PRO A 294 -23.45 30.77 -11.94
CA PRO A 294 -24.25 31.97 -12.18
C PRO A 294 -25.64 31.89 -11.54
N MET A 295 -26.17 30.68 -11.33
CA MET A 295 -27.45 30.45 -10.65
C MET A 295 -27.32 30.46 -9.13
N GLU A 296 -26.14 30.17 -8.59
CA GLU A 296 -25.88 30.27 -7.15
C GLU A 296 -25.70 31.74 -6.70
N ASP A 297 -25.02 32.54 -7.53
CA ASP A 297 -24.68 33.94 -7.25
C ASP A 297 -25.65 34.96 -7.91
N LEU A 298 -26.94 34.63 -7.91
CA LEU A 298 -27.98 35.47 -8.49
C LEU A 298 -28.10 36.83 -7.77
N THR A 299 -28.04 37.92 -8.55
CA THR A 299 -28.12 39.31 -8.06
C THR A 299 -29.55 39.86 -7.99
N PHE A 300 -30.51 39.14 -8.58
CA PHE A 300 -31.91 39.53 -8.66
C PHE A 300 -32.83 38.40 -8.19
N ASP A 301 -34.10 38.73 -7.97
CA ASP A 301 -35.11 37.77 -7.54
C ASP A 301 -35.83 37.14 -8.74
N PRO A 302 -35.70 35.82 -8.97
CA PRO A 302 -36.28 35.18 -10.15
C PRO A 302 -37.82 35.15 -10.13
N PHE A 303 -38.44 35.19 -8.94
CA PHE A 303 -39.90 35.21 -8.80
C PHE A 303 -40.54 36.59 -9.03
N SER A 304 -39.72 37.63 -9.27
CA SER A 304 -40.22 38.94 -9.68
C SER A 304 -40.47 38.96 -11.18
N MET A 305 -41.63 39.45 -11.59
CA MET A 305 -41.96 39.63 -13.01
C MET A 305 -41.17 40.78 -13.66
N GLU A 306 -40.62 41.69 -12.86
CA GLU A 306 -39.80 42.80 -13.36
C GLU A 306 -38.48 42.31 -13.97
N THR A 307 -37.94 41.22 -13.42
CA THR A 307 -36.67 40.58 -13.82
C THR A 307 -36.89 39.34 -14.68
N ALA A 308 -38.09 39.16 -15.25
CA ALA A 308 -38.41 38.00 -16.08
C ALA A 308 -37.53 37.89 -17.33
N ARG A 309 -37.09 39.03 -17.88
CA ARG A 309 -36.16 39.08 -19.00
C ARG A 309 -34.77 38.58 -18.62
N ASP A 310 -34.29 39.00 -17.45
CA ASP A 310 -32.98 38.60 -16.94
C ASP A 310 -32.95 37.10 -16.60
N TRP A 311 -34.04 36.59 -16.03
CA TRP A 311 -34.20 35.15 -15.82
C TRP A 311 -34.21 34.36 -17.12
N ALA A 312 -34.98 34.81 -18.11
CA ALA A 312 -35.05 34.15 -19.42
C ALA A 312 -33.68 34.12 -20.11
N PHE A 313 -32.92 35.21 -20.04
CA PHE A 313 -31.56 35.28 -20.57
C PHE A 313 -30.61 34.30 -19.86
N LEU A 314 -30.63 34.26 -18.53
CA LEU A 314 -29.81 33.37 -17.73
C LEU A 314 -30.14 31.88 -17.99
N MET A 315 -31.43 31.55 -18.17
CA MET A 315 -31.85 30.19 -18.56
C MET A 315 -31.42 29.84 -19.99
N GLU A 316 -31.35 30.82 -20.88
CA GLU A 316 -30.85 30.64 -22.24
C GLU A 316 -29.34 30.39 -22.26
N GLU A 317 -28.57 31.17 -21.50
CA GLU A 317 -27.12 30.96 -21.30
C GLU A 317 -26.82 29.58 -20.73
N PHE A 318 -27.55 29.15 -19.69
CA PHE A 318 -27.43 27.80 -19.15
C PHE A 318 -27.71 26.71 -20.20
N ARG A 319 -28.73 26.89 -21.04
CA ARG A 319 -29.08 25.92 -22.11
C ARG A 319 -28.01 25.88 -23.21
N GLU A 320 -27.42 27.03 -23.55
CA GLU A 320 -26.30 27.12 -24.51
C GLU A 320 -25.05 26.38 -23.96
N ASP A 321 -24.67 26.64 -22.71
CA ASP A 321 -23.51 26.03 -22.04
C ASP A 321 -23.64 24.50 -21.92
N VAL A 322 -24.83 24.00 -21.57
CA VAL A 322 -25.10 22.55 -21.42
C VAL A 322 -25.04 21.81 -22.76
N THR A 323 -25.47 22.43 -23.87
CA THR A 323 -25.64 21.73 -25.15
C THR A 323 -24.42 21.80 -26.07
N VAL A 324 -23.72 22.93 -26.11
CA VAL A 324 -22.64 23.17 -27.09
C VAL A 324 -21.27 22.85 -26.51
N GLU A 325 -21.02 23.16 -25.24
CA GLU A 325 -19.68 23.12 -24.67
C GLU A 325 -19.31 21.71 -24.17
N ILE A 326 -20.24 20.99 -23.54
CA ILE A 326 -20.00 19.63 -23.00
C ILE A 326 -19.69 18.62 -24.12
N VAL A 327 -20.51 18.59 -25.17
CA VAL A 327 -20.34 17.60 -26.26
C VAL A 327 -19.13 17.93 -27.13
N LYS A 328 -18.88 19.21 -27.40
CA LYS A 328 -17.74 19.65 -28.20
C LYS A 328 -16.42 19.53 -27.44
N GLN A 329 -16.37 19.89 -26.16
CA GLN A 329 -15.16 19.74 -25.35
C GLN A 329 -14.81 18.26 -25.14
N ILE A 330 -15.78 17.40 -24.82
CA ILE A 330 -15.51 15.97 -24.59
C ILE A 330 -15.10 15.25 -25.89
N PHE A 331 -15.73 15.57 -27.02
CA PHE A 331 -15.34 14.98 -28.31
C PHE A 331 -13.97 15.46 -28.78
N VAL A 332 -13.66 16.76 -28.62
CA VAL A 332 -12.39 17.36 -29.06
C VAL A 332 -11.22 17.01 -28.13
N GLN A 333 -11.45 16.93 -26.82
CA GLN A 333 -10.41 16.58 -25.85
C GLN A 333 -10.08 15.07 -25.88
N ASN A 334 -11.07 14.19 -26.07
CA ASN A 334 -10.87 12.74 -26.10
C ASN A 334 -10.65 12.16 -27.52
N LEU A 335 -10.56 13.00 -28.55
CA LEU A 335 -10.40 12.63 -29.96
C LEU A 335 -9.09 11.84 -30.22
N LYS A 336 -8.06 12.05 -29.39
CA LYS A 336 -6.76 11.37 -29.51
C LYS A 336 -6.65 10.08 -28.71
N ASP A 337 -7.37 9.98 -27.59
CA ASP A 337 -7.41 8.77 -26.77
C ASP A 337 -8.74 8.66 -26.00
N PRO A 338 -9.78 8.02 -26.58
CA PRO A 338 -11.05 7.86 -25.91
C PRO A 338 -10.88 6.98 -24.66
N PRO A 339 -11.54 7.28 -23.52
CA PRO A 339 -11.40 6.50 -22.29
C PRO A 339 -11.75 5.04 -22.55
N ARG A 340 -10.74 4.16 -22.46
CA ARG A 340 -10.84 2.75 -22.85
C ARG A 340 -11.21 1.87 -21.66
N TYR A 341 -12.17 0.97 -21.84
CA TYR A 341 -12.36 -0.15 -20.92
C TYR A 341 -11.12 -1.07 -20.96
N LYS A 342 -10.68 -1.56 -19.80
CA LYS A 342 -9.44 -2.35 -19.59
C LYS A 342 -9.40 -3.74 -20.28
N SER A 343 -10.38 -4.03 -21.14
CA SER A 343 -10.53 -5.26 -21.93
C SER A 343 -11.06 -5.01 -23.34
N HIS A 344 -11.30 -3.75 -23.71
CA HIS A 344 -11.78 -3.39 -25.04
C HIS A 344 -10.61 -3.03 -25.95
N PRO A 345 -10.63 -3.49 -27.21
CA PRO A 345 -9.59 -3.13 -28.15
C PRO A 345 -9.60 -1.65 -28.54
N PRO A 346 -8.48 -1.13 -29.06
CA PRO A 346 -8.30 0.29 -29.36
C PRO A 346 -9.27 0.82 -30.42
N VAL A 347 -9.61 0.04 -31.46
CA VAL A 347 -10.52 0.53 -32.51
C VAL A 347 -11.98 0.27 -32.14
N ALA A 348 -12.32 -0.94 -31.72
CA ALA A 348 -13.70 -1.30 -31.40
C ALA A 348 -14.24 -0.52 -30.18
N GLY A 349 -13.39 -0.26 -29.18
CA GLY A 349 -13.76 0.57 -28.02
C GLY A 349 -14.02 2.04 -28.39
N ALA A 350 -13.22 2.60 -29.30
CA ALA A 350 -13.41 3.98 -29.79
C ALA A 350 -14.72 4.15 -30.57
N ILE A 351 -15.09 3.16 -31.38
CA ILE A 351 -16.36 3.16 -32.12
C ILE A 351 -17.55 2.97 -31.18
N SER A 352 -17.46 2.04 -30.21
CA SER A 352 -18.50 1.83 -29.20
C SER A 352 -18.77 3.08 -28.36
N TRP A 353 -17.70 3.76 -27.93
CA TRP A 353 -17.80 5.04 -27.22
C TRP A 353 -18.46 6.13 -28.07
N SER A 354 -18.06 6.28 -29.34
CA SER A 354 -18.68 7.22 -30.28
C SER A 354 -20.18 6.95 -30.47
N ARG A 355 -20.57 5.68 -30.65
CA ARG A 355 -21.98 5.28 -30.81
C ARG A 355 -22.80 5.52 -29.56
N SER A 356 -22.24 5.22 -28.39
CA SER A 356 -22.92 5.46 -27.12
C SER A 356 -23.18 6.96 -26.92
N LEU A 357 -22.18 7.80 -27.24
CA LEU A 357 -22.33 9.25 -27.19
C LEU A 357 -23.37 9.75 -28.21
N SER A 358 -23.33 9.26 -29.45
CA SER A 358 -24.30 9.61 -30.48
C SER A 358 -25.74 9.20 -30.12
N GLN A 359 -25.96 7.99 -29.60
CA GLN A 359 -27.27 7.52 -29.17
C GLN A 359 -27.83 8.33 -27.99
N ARG A 360 -26.97 8.73 -27.05
CA ARG A 360 -27.36 9.58 -25.91
C ARG A 360 -27.76 10.99 -26.37
N ILE A 361 -26.96 11.63 -27.24
CA ILE A 361 -27.31 12.94 -27.82
C ILE A 361 -28.60 12.85 -28.65
N GLN A 362 -28.76 11.76 -29.42
CA GLN A 362 -29.99 11.52 -30.18
C GLN A 362 -31.21 11.42 -29.27
N HIS A 363 -31.12 10.72 -28.13
CA HIS A 363 -32.23 10.64 -27.17
C HIS A 363 -32.60 12.01 -26.59
N THR A 364 -31.61 12.83 -26.21
CA THR A 364 -31.83 14.20 -25.73
C THR A 364 -32.46 15.08 -26.82
N MET A 365 -32.02 14.94 -28.08
CA MET A 365 -32.59 15.66 -29.21
C MET A 365 -34.00 15.18 -29.56
N THR A 366 -34.31 13.88 -29.43
CA THR A 366 -35.69 13.38 -29.66
C THR A 366 -36.67 14.03 -28.69
N ARG A 367 -36.28 14.22 -27.42
CA ARG A 367 -37.09 14.96 -26.44
C ARG A 367 -37.20 16.45 -26.76
N PHE A 368 -36.15 17.06 -27.30
CA PHE A 368 -36.17 18.45 -27.78
C PHE A 368 -37.08 18.62 -29.01
N GLN A 369 -37.18 17.58 -29.85
CA GLN A 369 -38.04 17.57 -31.04
C GLN A 369 -39.54 17.39 -30.72
N GLU A 370 -39.89 16.90 -29.53
CA GLU A 370 -41.29 16.76 -29.08
C GLU A 370 -41.94 18.12 -28.72
N GLU A 371 -41.16 19.18 -28.52
CA GLU A 371 -41.67 20.55 -28.31
C GLU A 371 -41.63 21.41 -29.60
N GLU A 372 -42.75 21.44 -30.32
CA GLU A 372 -42.91 22.17 -31.59
C GLU A 372 -42.68 23.69 -31.50
N GLU A 373 -42.94 24.32 -30.35
CA GLU A 373 -42.79 25.78 -30.17
C GLU A 373 -41.31 26.22 -30.12
N LEU A 374 -40.40 25.39 -29.61
CA LEU A 374 -38.96 25.70 -29.49
C LEU A 374 -38.22 25.49 -30.82
N LEU A 375 -38.62 24.49 -31.62
CA LEU A 375 -38.07 24.20 -32.95
C LEU A 375 -38.41 25.27 -34.00
N ALA A 376 -39.54 25.96 -33.85
CA ALA A 376 -39.95 27.02 -34.77
C ALA A 376 -39.10 28.31 -34.64
N SER A 377 -38.40 28.49 -33.51
CA SER A 377 -37.52 29.63 -33.27
C SER A 377 -36.27 29.59 -34.17
N GLU A 378 -35.71 30.76 -34.53
CA GLU A 378 -34.47 30.83 -35.31
C GLU A 378 -33.30 30.10 -34.60
N ARG A 379 -33.28 30.13 -33.26
CA ARG A 379 -32.28 29.45 -32.41
C ARG A 379 -32.49 27.93 -32.34
N GLY A 380 -33.74 27.44 -32.34
CA GLY A 380 -34.03 26.01 -32.41
C GLY A 380 -33.49 25.36 -33.69
N LYS A 381 -33.56 26.09 -34.81
CA LYS A 381 -32.95 25.67 -36.09
C LYS A 381 -31.43 25.69 -36.05
N GLU A 382 -30.82 26.64 -35.34
CA GLU A 382 -29.37 26.67 -35.13
C GLU A 382 -28.89 25.48 -34.29
N VAL A 383 -29.60 25.14 -33.21
CA VAL A 383 -29.31 23.96 -32.38
C VAL A 383 -29.48 22.65 -33.17
N GLU A 384 -30.53 22.54 -33.99
CA GLU A 384 -30.71 21.40 -34.91
C GLU A 384 -29.54 21.29 -35.90
N GLN A 385 -29.10 22.42 -36.49
CA GLN A 385 -27.95 22.44 -37.39
C GLN A 385 -26.62 22.07 -36.71
N ILE A 386 -26.40 22.52 -35.47
CA ILE A 386 -25.22 22.17 -34.68
C ILE A 386 -25.24 20.68 -34.33
N TYR A 387 -26.38 20.15 -33.91
CA TYR A 387 -26.57 18.72 -33.66
C TYR A 387 -26.27 17.89 -34.90
N LEU A 388 -26.86 18.23 -36.04
CA LEU A 388 -26.60 17.55 -37.31
C LEU A 388 -25.12 17.58 -37.69
N LYS A 389 -24.44 18.71 -37.42
CA LYS A 389 -23.00 18.86 -37.66
C LYS A 389 -22.14 18.00 -36.73
N VAL A 390 -22.56 17.80 -35.47
CA VAL A 390 -21.88 16.97 -34.49
C VAL A 390 -22.08 15.49 -34.79
N VAL A 391 -23.32 15.05 -35.03
CA VAL A 391 -23.64 13.66 -35.41
C VAL A 391 -22.90 13.27 -36.68
N LYS A 392 -22.91 14.14 -37.71
CA LYS A 392 -22.16 13.91 -38.94
C LYS A 392 -20.66 13.73 -38.70
N LYS A 393 -20.06 14.52 -37.81
CA LYS A 393 -18.63 14.37 -37.45
C LYS A 393 -18.36 13.05 -36.70
N MET A 394 -19.28 12.59 -35.86
CA MET A 394 -19.17 11.30 -35.16
C MET A 394 -19.29 10.13 -36.14
N GLU A 395 -20.24 10.19 -37.08
CA GLU A 395 -20.37 9.21 -38.16
C GLU A 395 -19.13 9.17 -39.07
N GLU A 396 -18.58 10.33 -39.45
CA GLU A 396 -17.33 10.43 -40.22
C GLU A 396 -16.14 9.82 -39.45
N TYR A 397 -16.06 10.04 -38.14
CA TYR A 397 -15.04 9.46 -37.27
C TYR A 397 -15.16 7.93 -37.15
N GLU A 398 -16.37 7.41 -36.94
CA GLU A 398 -16.64 5.97 -36.92
C GLU A 398 -16.26 5.31 -38.24
N ALA A 399 -16.68 5.91 -39.36
CA ALA A 399 -16.35 5.42 -40.69
C ALA A 399 -14.83 5.42 -40.92
N GLN A 400 -14.13 6.49 -40.56
CA GLN A 400 -12.68 6.59 -40.74
C GLN A 400 -11.93 5.53 -39.90
N LYS A 401 -12.31 5.36 -38.63
CA LYS A 401 -11.69 4.37 -37.74
C LYS A 401 -11.96 2.93 -38.20
N TYR A 402 -13.19 2.65 -38.63
CA TYR A 402 -13.55 1.35 -39.19
C TYR A 402 -12.79 1.06 -40.49
N HIS A 403 -12.65 2.04 -41.39
CA HIS A 403 -11.87 1.88 -42.63
C HIS A 403 -10.39 1.61 -42.36
N GLN A 404 -9.76 2.36 -41.44
CA GLN A 404 -8.37 2.14 -41.04
C GLN A 404 -8.16 0.75 -40.44
N TRP A 405 -9.08 0.31 -39.60
CA TRP A 405 -9.03 -1.04 -39.02
C TRP A 405 -9.19 -2.13 -40.06
N ARG A 406 -10.14 -1.97 -40.99
CA ARG A 406 -10.40 -2.95 -42.05
C ARG A 406 -9.18 -3.11 -42.95
N GLU A 407 -8.60 -2.00 -43.40
CA GLU A 407 -7.41 -2.01 -44.25
C GLU A 407 -6.22 -2.63 -43.52
N ARG A 408 -5.97 -2.24 -42.26
CA ARG A 408 -4.92 -2.84 -41.42
C ARG A 408 -5.13 -4.33 -41.21
N THR A 409 -6.36 -4.78 -40.95
CA THR A 409 -6.68 -6.19 -40.72
C THR A 409 -6.52 -7.02 -41.99
N GLU A 410 -6.98 -6.53 -43.14
CA GLU A 410 -6.84 -7.22 -44.43
C GLU A 410 -5.38 -7.31 -44.90
N GLN A 411 -4.54 -6.30 -44.61
CA GLN A 411 -3.12 -6.29 -44.95
C GLN A 411 -2.23 -7.07 -43.96
N MET A 412 -2.46 -6.92 -42.65
CA MET A 412 -1.58 -7.49 -41.61
C MET A 412 -1.88 -8.95 -41.30
N LEU A 413 -3.15 -9.36 -41.28
CA LEU A 413 -3.53 -10.73 -40.90
C LEU A 413 -2.90 -11.81 -41.82
N PRO A 414 -2.81 -11.63 -43.15
CA PRO A 414 -2.13 -12.59 -44.03
C PRO A 414 -0.60 -12.63 -43.87
N LEU A 415 0.01 -11.52 -43.45
CA LEU A 415 1.46 -11.42 -43.19
C LEU A 415 1.81 -12.09 -41.86
N LEU A 416 1.08 -11.76 -40.79
CA LEU A 416 1.28 -12.31 -39.45
C LEU A 416 1.01 -13.82 -39.37
N LEU A 417 0.09 -14.35 -40.18
CA LEU A 417 -0.15 -15.79 -40.27
C LEU A 417 0.90 -16.54 -41.12
N LYS A 418 1.72 -15.83 -41.91
CA LYS A 418 2.86 -16.40 -42.64
C LYS A 418 4.14 -16.41 -41.80
N ASP A 419 4.16 -15.71 -40.67
CA ASP A 419 5.31 -15.70 -39.77
C ASP A 419 5.54 -17.07 -39.11
N THR A 420 6.80 -17.36 -38.83
CA THR A 420 7.22 -18.61 -38.18
C THR A 420 6.93 -18.58 -36.69
N LEU A 421 6.71 -19.76 -36.09
CA LEU A 421 6.20 -19.90 -34.70
C LEU A 421 7.16 -19.37 -33.62
N LEU A 422 8.45 -19.29 -33.91
CA LEU A 422 9.51 -18.94 -32.96
C LEU A 422 10.43 -17.90 -33.58
N THR A 423 10.77 -16.86 -32.83
CA THR A 423 11.84 -15.90 -33.16
C THR A 423 13.07 -16.19 -32.30
N VAL A 424 14.25 -16.14 -32.91
CA VAL A 424 15.53 -16.27 -32.18
C VAL A 424 15.99 -14.87 -31.84
N THR A 425 16.08 -14.56 -30.56
CA THR A 425 16.74 -13.33 -30.10
C THR A 425 18.24 -13.65 -30.03
N SER A 426 18.95 -13.54 -31.15
CA SER A 426 20.40 -13.44 -31.11
C SER A 426 20.77 -11.97 -30.95
N ALA A 427 21.30 -11.61 -29.79
CA ALA A 427 22.15 -10.44 -29.72
C ALA A 427 23.35 -10.71 -30.65
N ALA A 428 23.45 -9.91 -31.71
CA ALA A 428 24.58 -9.79 -32.64
C ALA A 428 24.92 -11.02 -33.52
N GLU A 429 25.09 -10.73 -34.80
CA GLU A 429 25.85 -11.53 -35.75
C GLU A 429 27.34 -11.54 -35.35
N GLU A 430 27.76 -12.43 -34.46
CA GLU A 430 29.16 -12.87 -34.39
C GLU A 430 29.25 -14.39 -34.15
N PRO A 431 30.19 -15.09 -34.81
CA PRO A 431 30.36 -16.53 -34.64
C PRO A 431 31.21 -16.77 -33.39
N VAL A 432 30.61 -16.84 -32.21
CA VAL A 432 31.35 -17.10 -30.96
C VAL A 432 30.75 -18.27 -30.19
N THR A 433 31.27 -19.45 -30.50
CA THR A 433 31.66 -20.60 -29.65
C THR A 433 30.90 -21.03 -28.37
N THR A 434 29.84 -20.39 -27.91
CA THR A 434 29.07 -20.86 -26.74
C THR A 434 27.57 -20.79 -27.01
N LYS A 435 26.99 -21.95 -27.37
CA LYS A 435 25.56 -22.20 -27.63
C LYS A 435 24.64 -22.03 -26.39
N LYS A 436 25.02 -21.19 -25.41
CA LYS A 436 24.19 -20.85 -24.23
C LYS A 436 23.24 -19.66 -24.46
N SER A 437 23.36 -18.89 -25.55
CA SER A 437 22.61 -17.62 -25.71
C SER A 437 21.59 -17.59 -26.86
N ALA A 438 21.03 -18.72 -27.29
CA ALA A 438 19.91 -18.72 -28.22
C ALA A 438 18.58 -18.80 -27.45
N CYS A 439 18.05 -17.65 -27.02
CA CYS A 439 16.74 -17.56 -26.39
C CYS A 439 15.66 -17.60 -27.48
N PHE A 440 14.83 -18.65 -27.46
CA PHE A 440 13.71 -18.78 -28.37
C PHE A 440 12.50 -18.10 -27.74
N THR A 441 12.03 -17.03 -28.36
CA THR A 441 10.78 -16.37 -27.96
C THR A 441 9.65 -16.79 -28.88
N LEU A 442 8.47 -16.93 -28.30
CA LEU A 442 7.27 -17.24 -29.06
C LEU A 442 6.89 -16.02 -29.91
N ASN A 443 6.84 -16.21 -31.23
CA ASN A 443 6.47 -15.16 -32.18
C ASN A 443 4.95 -15.13 -32.37
N PHE A 444 4.22 -14.83 -31.29
CA PHE A 444 2.81 -14.50 -31.35
C PHE A 444 2.66 -13.01 -31.09
N SER A 445 2.49 -12.29 -32.19
CA SER A 445 2.25 -10.85 -32.21
C SER A 445 0.98 -10.55 -31.38
N PRO A 446 1.04 -9.71 -30.32
CA PRO A 446 -0.15 -9.30 -29.56
C PRO A 446 -1.24 -8.69 -30.46
N GLU A 447 -0.84 -8.21 -31.62
CA GLU A 447 -1.68 -7.72 -32.70
C GLU A 447 -2.67 -8.79 -33.23
N ILE A 448 -2.33 -10.08 -33.22
CA ILE A 448 -3.27 -11.15 -33.63
C ILE A 448 -4.38 -11.29 -32.59
N SER A 449 -4.06 -11.25 -31.29
CA SER A 449 -5.07 -11.25 -30.23
C SER A 449 -5.91 -9.97 -30.26
N GLU A 450 -5.31 -8.81 -30.50
CA GLU A 450 -6.04 -7.55 -30.66
C GLU A 450 -7.05 -7.64 -31.82
N ILE A 451 -6.63 -8.13 -32.99
CA ILE A 451 -7.50 -8.29 -34.15
C ILE A 451 -8.63 -9.30 -33.88
N ILE A 452 -8.37 -10.40 -33.16
CA ILE A 452 -9.39 -11.39 -32.80
C ILE A 452 -10.46 -10.76 -31.89
N ILE A 453 -10.02 -10.05 -30.85
CA ILE A 453 -10.92 -9.40 -29.91
C ILE A 453 -11.69 -8.27 -30.62
N GLU A 454 -11.03 -7.48 -31.48
CA GLU A 454 -11.68 -6.47 -32.33
C GLU A 454 -12.74 -7.06 -33.23
N THR A 455 -12.44 -8.17 -33.90
CA THR A 455 -13.37 -8.85 -34.80
C THR A 455 -14.66 -9.25 -34.07
N LYS A 456 -14.55 -9.80 -32.85
CA LYS A 456 -15.71 -10.17 -32.03
C LYS A 456 -16.55 -8.96 -31.62
N TYR A 457 -15.92 -7.87 -31.22
CA TYR A 457 -16.64 -6.64 -30.85
C TYR A 457 -17.25 -5.93 -32.07
N MET A 458 -16.61 -5.94 -33.23
CA MET A 458 -17.18 -5.38 -34.46
C MET A 458 -18.41 -6.15 -34.94
N GLU A 459 -18.42 -7.48 -34.78
CA GLU A 459 -19.58 -8.33 -35.09
C GLU A 459 -20.75 -8.06 -34.11
N GLN A 460 -20.47 -7.84 -32.83
CA GLN A 460 -21.47 -7.41 -31.83
C GLN A 460 -22.05 -6.02 -32.12
N LEU A 461 -21.24 -5.13 -32.71
CA LEU A 461 -21.67 -3.80 -33.15
C LEU A 461 -22.42 -3.83 -34.51
N GLY A 462 -22.61 -5.00 -35.12
CA GLY A 462 -23.32 -5.16 -36.39
C GLY A 462 -22.59 -4.59 -37.62
N LEU A 463 -21.28 -4.36 -37.52
CA LEU A 463 -20.45 -3.89 -38.63
C LEU A 463 -19.97 -5.09 -39.47
N PRO A 464 -19.86 -4.97 -40.82
CA PRO A 464 -19.39 -6.06 -41.65
C PRO A 464 -17.90 -6.35 -41.37
N VAL A 465 -17.55 -7.57 -41.01
CA VAL A 465 -16.18 -7.98 -40.68
C VAL A 465 -15.58 -8.76 -41.86
N PRO A 466 -14.29 -8.54 -42.23
CA PRO A 466 -13.59 -9.37 -43.20
C PRO A 466 -13.64 -10.87 -42.88
N GLU A 467 -13.90 -11.71 -43.89
CA GLU A 467 -14.09 -13.16 -43.72
C GLU A 467 -12.88 -13.87 -43.11
N MET A 468 -11.67 -13.41 -43.44
CA MET A 468 -10.42 -13.95 -42.89
C MET A 468 -10.27 -13.66 -41.39
N ALA A 469 -10.67 -12.47 -40.94
CA ALA A 469 -10.63 -12.11 -39.52
C ALA A 469 -11.65 -12.92 -38.71
N ARG A 470 -12.85 -13.14 -39.29
CA ARG A 470 -13.89 -14.01 -38.71
C ARG A 470 -13.41 -15.46 -38.57
N TYR A 471 -12.74 -16.01 -39.58
CA TYR A 471 -12.19 -17.37 -39.51
C TYR A 471 -11.11 -17.52 -38.43
N VAL A 472 -10.23 -16.51 -38.27
CA VAL A 472 -9.20 -16.51 -37.23
C VAL A 472 -9.81 -16.37 -35.83
N ALA A 473 -10.84 -15.53 -35.67
CA ALA A 473 -11.55 -15.39 -34.40
C ALA A 473 -12.28 -16.67 -33.97
N LEU A 474 -12.85 -17.43 -34.92
CA LEU A 474 -13.43 -18.76 -34.67
C LEU A 474 -12.39 -19.80 -34.19
N GLN A 475 -11.12 -19.61 -34.51
CA GLN A 475 -10.02 -20.51 -34.14
C GLN A 475 -9.21 -20.03 -32.93
N GLU A 476 -9.64 -18.96 -32.24
CA GLU A 476 -8.92 -18.36 -31.11
C GLU A 476 -8.51 -19.38 -30.05
N ASP A 477 -9.45 -20.23 -29.59
CA ASP A 477 -9.18 -21.24 -28.56
C ASP A 477 -8.05 -22.20 -28.96
N LYS A 478 -7.94 -22.50 -30.26
CA LYS A 478 -6.89 -23.38 -30.79
C LYS A 478 -5.53 -22.67 -30.75
N TYR A 479 -5.46 -21.40 -31.15
CA TYR A 479 -4.23 -20.59 -31.11
C TYR A 479 -3.79 -20.27 -29.68
N LEU A 480 -4.71 -19.95 -28.76
CA LEU A 480 -4.41 -19.73 -27.33
C LEU A 480 -3.87 -20.99 -26.66
N ARG A 481 -4.44 -22.17 -26.98
CA ARG A 481 -3.94 -23.46 -26.47
C ARG A 481 -2.54 -23.79 -27.02
N TYR A 482 -2.24 -23.47 -28.27
CA TYR A 482 -0.89 -23.66 -28.81
C TYR A 482 0.10 -22.67 -28.21
N THR A 483 -0.29 -21.41 -28.05
CA THR A 483 0.55 -20.36 -27.47
C THR A 483 0.91 -20.65 -26.03
N SER A 484 -0.07 -21.01 -25.20
CA SER A 484 0.17 -21.39 -23.80
C SER A 484 1.06 -22.63 -23.67
N LYS A 485 0.82 -23.67 -24.47
CA LYS A 485 1.66 -24.89 -24.47
C LYS A 485 3.09 -24.62 -24.96
N LEU A 486 3.26 -23.81 -26.01
CA LEU A 486 4.58 -23.41 -26.50
C LEU A 486 5.32 -22.54 -25.48
N LYS A 487 4.63 -21.57 -24.84
CA LYS A 487 5.22 -20.74 -23.78
C LYS A 487 5.66 -21.58 -22.59
N ALA A 488 4.80 -22.46 -22.08
CA ALA A 488 5.15 -23.37 -21.00
C ALA A 488 6.32 -24.31 -21.36
N MET A 489 6.41 -24.73 -22.62
CA MET A 489 7.53 -25.53 -23.14
C MET A 489 8.84 -24.74 -23.19
N LEU A 490 8.79 -23.49 -23.66
CA LEU A 490 9.96 -22.59 -23.72
C LEU A 490 10.44 -22.19 -22.31
N ASP A 491 9.52 -21.90 -21.39
CA ASP A 491 9.86 -21.55 -20.01
C ASP A 491 10.57 -22.72 -19.30
N ARG A 492 10.11 -23.96 -19.54
CA ARG A 492 10.79 -25.17 -19.05
C ARG A 492 12.19 -25.32 -19.65
N TYR A 493 12.35 -25.03 -20.94
CA TYR A 493 13.65 -25.06 -21.60
C TYR A 493 14.62 -24.01 -21.03
N HIS A 494 14.18 -22.76 -20.88
CA HIS A 494 15.01 -21.69 -20.33
C HIS A 494 15.43 -21.98 -18.89
N LYS A 495 14.50 -22.46 -18.06
CA LYS A 495 14.81 -22.89 -16.69
C LYS A 495 15.86 -24.01 -16.66
N LEU A 496 15.77 -24.99 -17.55
CA LEU A 496 16.78 -26.06 -17.64
C LEU A 496 18.14 -25.54 -18.09
N MET A 497 18.19 -24.58 -19.03
CA MET A 497 19.43 -23.98 -19.48
C MET A 497 20.10 -23.11 -18.39
N GLU A 498 19.30 -22.45 -17.54
CA GLU A 498 19.80 -21.69 -16.38
C GLU A 498 20.34 -22.59 -15.26
N MET A 499 19.72 -23.76 -15.04
CA MET A 499 20.13 -24.69 -13.97
C MET A 499 21.42 -25.48 -14.26
N MET A 500 21.93 -25.47 -15.51
CA MET A 500 23.09 -26.28 -15.89
C MET A 500 24.42 -25.52 -15.81
N ASP A 501 25.38 -26.09 -15.08
CA ASP A 501 26.74 -25.58 -14.97
C ASP A 501 27.53 -25.73 -16.29
N GLU A 502 28.65 -25.03 -16.42
CA GLU A 502 29.47 -25.06 -17.65
C GLU A 502 29.99 -26.48 -17.97
N ALA A 503 30.33 -27.26 -16.94
CA ALA A 503 30.77 -28.64 -17.09
C ALA A 503 29.63 -29.57 -17.54
N GLU A 504 28.43 -29.38 -17.01
CA GLU A 504 27.23 -30.15 -17.35
C GLU A 504 26.72 -29.80 -18.75
N THR A 505 26.85 -28.52 -19.15
CA THR A 505 26.53 -28.06 -20.49
C THR A 505 27.43 -28.68 -21.54
N LYS A 506 28.73 -28.82 -21.24
CA LYS A 506 29.69 -29.52 -22.12
C LYS A 506 29.38 -31.02 -22.21
N LEU A 507 28.96 -31.64 -21.11
CA LEU A 507 28.59 -33.06 -21.06
C LEU A 507 27.31 -33.37 -21.87
N LEU A 508 26.29 -32.52 -21.74
CA LEU A 508 24.99 -32.69 -22.38
C LEU A 508 24.88 -32.02 -23.75
N ASP A 509 25.97 -31.45 -24.29
CA ASP A 509 25.98 -30.67 -25.55
C ASP A 509 25.35 -31.45 -26.72
N HIS A 510 25.56 -32.77 -26.82
CA HIS A 510 24.88 -33.60 -27.83
C HIS A 510 23.34 -33.57 -27.70
N TYR A 511 22.81 -33.65 -26.48
CA TYR A 511 21.37 -33.61 -26.21
C TYR A 511 20.80 -32.20 -26.37
N VAL A 512 21.57 -31.18 -25.97
CA VAL A 512 21.23 -29.76 -26.19
C VAL A 512 21.19 -29.45 -27.70
N GLN A 513 22.11 -30.00 -28.50
CA GLN A 513 22.13 -29.84 -29.95
C GLN A 513 20.96 -30.53 -30.65
N GLU A 514 20.57 -31.73 -30.19
CA GLU A 514 19.40 -32.43 -30.72
C GLU A 514 18.10 -31.66 -30.41
N LEU A 515 17.97 -31.15 -29.19
CA LEU A 515 16.86 -30.26 -28.82
C LEU A 515 16.87 -28.96 -29.65
N TRP A 516 18.05 -28.37 -29.87
CA TRP A 516 18.20 -27.18 -30.69
C TRP A 516 17.83 -27.42 -32.16
N ARG A 517 18.16 -28.61 -32.71
CA ARG A 517 17.78 -29.00 -34.08
C ARG A 517 16.26 -29.10 -34.23
N ILE A 518 15.59 -29.66 -33.23
CA ILE A 518 14.13 -29.74 -33.17
C ILE A 518 13.55 -28.32 -33.05
N LEU A 519 14.01 -27.50 -32.11
CA LEU A 519 13.54 -26.11 -31.94
C LEU A 519 13.76 -25.24 -33.20
N LYS A 520 14.89 -25.44 -33.91
CA LYS A 520 15.19 -24.76 -35.18
C LYS A 520 14.22 -25.11 -36.31
N SER A 521 13.62 -26.31 -36.28
CA SER A 521 12.57 -26.67 -37.24
C SER A 521 11.29 -25.84 -37.04
N GLY A 522 10.99 -25.44 -35.79
CA GLY A 522 9.91 -24.51 -35.45
C GLY A 522 10.18 -23.06 -35.88
N HIS A 523 11.45 -22.64 -35.92
CA HIS A 523 11.86 -21.31 -36.37
C HIS A 523 11.87 -21.15 -37.91
N LYS A 524 12.13 -22.23 -38.68
CA LYS A 524 12.33 -22.16 -40.14
C LYS A 524 11.22 -22.76 -41.00
N ARG A 525 10.45 -23.73 -40.51
CA ARG A 525 9.54 -24.53 -41.36
C ARG A 525 8.08 -24.49 -40.94
N LEU A 526 7.80 -24.24 -39.67
CA LEU A 526 6.43 -24.22 -39.16
C LEU A 526 5.94 -22.77 -39.09
N THR A 527 4.81 -22.52 -39.76
CA THR A 527 4.07 -21.24 -39.70
C THR A 527 2.76 -21.47 -38.95
N TRP A 528 2.09 -20.41 -38.51
CA TRP A 528 0.81 -20.51 -37.79
C TRP A 528 -0.32 -21.18 -38.60
N LYS A 529 -0.15 -21.35 -39.92
CA LYS A 529 -1.05 -22.13 -40.80
C LYS A 529 -0.75 -23.63 -40.85
N SER A 530 0.37 -24.09 -40.31
CA SER A 530 0.80 -25.49 -40.40
C SER A 530 -0.01 -26.39 -39.47
N VAL A 531 -0.45 -27.56 -39.97
CA VAL A 531 -1.26 -28.53 -39.19
C VAL A 531 -0.43 -29.25 -38.10
N GLY A 532 0.90 -29.30 -38.24
CA GLY A 532 1.82 -30.06 -37.38
C GLY A 532 2.25 -29.41 -36.06
N ILE A 533 1.65 -28.30 -35.62
CA ILE A 533 2.04 -27.58 -34.39
C ILE A 533 1.89 -28.47 -33.15
N GLY A 534 0.83 -29.27 -33.08
CA GLY A 534 0.56 -30.16 -31.95
C GLY A 534 1.61 -31.27 -31.78
N GLU A 535 2.03 -31.90 -32.88
CA GLU A 535 3.07 -32.93 -32.87
C GLU A 535 4.44 -32.36 -32.52
N PHE A 536 4.75 -31.16 -33.02
CA PHE A 536 5.96 -30.42 -32.67
C PHE A 536 6.04 -30.13 -31.17
N ILE A 537 4.97 -29.60 -30.56
CA ILE A 537 4.91 -29.35 -29.11
C ILE A 537 5.13 -30.65 -28.32
N LEU A 538 4.53 -31.76 -28.75
CA LEU A 538 4.67 -33.05 -28.08
C LEU A 538 6.11 -33.57 -28.15
N GLN A 539 6.74 -33.52 -29.33
CA GLN A 539 8.13 -33.94 -29.53
C GLN A 539 9.12 -33.08 -28.73
N CYS A 540 8.93 -31.75 -28.71
CA CYS A 540 9.74 -30.84 -27.89
C CYS A 540 9.58 -31.13 -26.41
N THR A 541 8.35 -31.25 -25.91
CA THR A 541 8.08 -31.49 -24.48
C THR A 541 8.63 -32.84 -24.02
N GLN A 542 8.53 -33.89 -24.84
CA GLN A 542 9.13 -35.20 -24.54
C GLN A 542 10.65 -35.16 -24.51
N THR A 543 11.28 -34.42 -25.44
CA THR A 543 12.75 -34.30 -25.50
C THR A 543 13.27 -33.46 -24.33
N ILE A 544 12.57 -32.38 -23.97
CA ILE A 544 12.85 -31.56 -22.78
C ILE A 544 12.73 -32.40 -21.51
N GLY A 545 11.65 -33.19 -21.35
CA GLY A 545 11.47 -34.04 -20.18
C GLY A 545 12.55 -35.13 -20.03
N LYS A 546 13.07 -35.65 -21.15
CA LYS A 546 14.22 -36.58 -21.13
C LYS A 546 15.51 -35.88 -20.67
N LEU A 547 15.75 -34.65 -21.14
CA LEU A 547 16.90 -33.85 -20.73
C LEU A 547 16.81 -33.46 -19.24
N GLU A 548 15.62 -33.04 -18.78
CA GLU A 548 15.35 -32.70 -17.38
C GLU A 548 15.63 -33.86 -16.43
N LEU A 549 15.18 -35.07 -16.78
CA LEU A 549 15.48 -36.26 -15.98
C LEU A 549 16.99 -36.54 -15.89
N LEU A 550 17.73 -36.36 -17.00
CA LEU A 550 19.18 -36.57 -17.03
C LEU A 550 19.92 -35.50 -16.20
N VAL A 551 19.50 -34.23 -16.28
CA VAL A 551 20.08 -33.14 -15.48
C VAL A 551 19.86 -33.40 -13.99
N HIS A 552 18.63 -33.74 -13.58
CA HIS A 552 18.36 -34.08 -12.17
C HIS A 552 19.20 -35.26 -11.66
N GLN A 553 19.41 -36.28 -12.49
CA GLN A 553 20.26 -37.41 -12.12
C GLN A 553 21.74 -37.02 -11.99
N ILE A 554 22.24 -36.13 -12.87
CA ILE A 554 23.61 -35.60 -12.79
C ILE A 554 23.76 -34.77 -11.51
N HIS A 555 22.79 -33.91 -11.17
CA HIS A 555 22.79 -33.12 -9.95
C HIS A 555 22.82 -33.99 -8.70
N ASN A 556 21.97 -35.01 -8.59
CA ASN A 556 21.98 -35.91 -7.44
C ASN A 556 23.35 -36.60 -7.25
N ILE A 557 23.96 -37.07 -8.35
CA ILE A 557 25.29 -37.71 -8.30
C ILE A 557 26.38 -36.68 -7.95
N SER A 558 26.29 -35.46 -8.49
CA SER A 558 27.18 -34.35 -8.17
C SER A 558 27.11 -33.95 -6.69
N GLU A 559 25.91 -33.93 -6.10
CA GLU A 559 25.69 -33.71 -4.67
C GLU A 559 26.28 -34.82 -3.82
N ASP A 560 26.10 -36.09 -4.20
CA ASP A 560 26.70 -37.24 -3.51
C ASP A 560 28.23 -37.18 -3.51
N ILE A 561 28.85 -36.83 -4.64
CA ILE A 561 30.31 -36.65 -4.75
C ILE A 561 30.75 -35.46 -3.89
N SER A 562 30.04 -34.33 -3.98
CA SER A 562 30.34 -33.11 -3.20
C SER A 562 30.27 -33.36 -1.69
N SER A 563 29.26 -34.10 -1.22
CA SER A 563 29.11 -34.49 0.18
C SER A 563 30.29 -35.35 0.67
N LYS A 564 30.75 -36.31 -0.16
CA LYS A 564 31.95 -37.10 0.16
C LYS A 564 33.21 -36.25 0.21
N LEU A 565 33.36 -35.30 -0.71
CA LEU A 565 34.49 -34.36 -0.71
C LEU A 565 34.47 -33.44 0.50
N GLN A 566 33.31 -32.93 0.91
CA GLN A 566 33.17 -32.11 2.12
C GLN A 566 33.48 -32.91 3.39
N SER A 567 33.11 -34.19 3.43
CA SER A 567 33.49 -35.08 4.52
C SER A 567 34.99 -35.37 4.55
N ILE A 568 35.67 -35.36 3.39
CA ILE A 568 37.13 -35.45 3.31
C ILE A 568 37.76 -34.16 3.81
N GLU A 569 37.26 -32.99 3.38
CA GLU A 569 37.79 -31.67 3.75
C GLU A 569 37.72 -31.37 5.26
N SER A 570 36.68 -31.85 5.93
CA SER A 570 36.41 -31.58 7.36
C SER A 570 37.12 -32.53 8.32
N THR A 571 37.85 -33.54 7.83
CA THR A 571 38.55 -34.49 8.69
C THR A 571 39.74 -33.84 9.40
N ASN A 572 39.83 -34.05 10.71
CA ASN A 572 40.97 -33.63 11.51
C ASN A 572 42.04 -34.73 11.55
N LEU A 573 43.21 -34.44 10.97
CA LEU A 573 44.40 -35.28 10.92
C LEU A 573 45.25 -35.17 12.19
N PHE A 574 45.11 -34.10 12.98
CA PHE A 574 45.84 -33.93 14.24
C PHE A 574 44.94 -34.23 15.43
N LYS A 575 44.99 -35.49 15.90
CA LYS A 575 44.33 -35.92 17.13
C LYS A 575 45.34 -36.01 18.26
N PHE A 576 45.00 -35.40 19.40
CA PHE A 576 45.88 -35.35 20.56
C PHE A 576 45.43 -36.37 21.62
N PRO A 577 46.38 -37.01 22.32
CA PRO A 577 46.06 -37.96 23.36
C PRO A 577 45.34 -37.27 24.53
N HIS A 578 44.28 -37.88 25.04
CA HIS A 578 43.58 -37.38 26.23
C HIS A 578 44.43 -37.62 27.48
N SER A 579 44.70 -36.56 28.26
CA SER A 579 45.39 -36.66 29.54
C SER A 579 44.59 -37.53 30.52
N LYS A 580 45.04 -38.77 30.78
CA LYS A 580 44.48 -39.62 31.83
C LYS A 580 45.09 -39.18 33.18
N ASN A 581 44.33 -38.40 33.94
CA ASN A 581 44.68 -37.73 35.20
C ASN A 581 45.74 -36.62 34.98
N GLY A 582 45.36 -35.36 35.22
CA GLY A 582 46.04 -34.10 34.82
C GLY A 582 47.50 -33.84 35.23
N ASP A 583 48.29 -34.88 35.54
CA ASP A 583 49.69 -34.79 35.93
C ASP A 583 50.67 -35.57 35.04
N LYS A 584 50.22 -36.42 34.12
CA LYS A 584 51.12 -37.17 33.22
C LYS A 584 50.83 -36.88 31.76
N TYR A 585 51.71 -36.11 31.13
CA TYR A 585 51.71 -35.88 29.68
C TYR A 585 52.68 -36.85 29.01
N PRO A 586 52.41 -37.30 27.76
CA PRO A 586 53.33 -38.16 27.03
C PRO A 586 54.65 -37.45 26.79
N GLY A 587 55.74 -38.23 26.74
CA GLY A 587 57.03 -37.70 26.30
C GLY A 587 56.94 -37.23 24.84
N ALA A 588 57.80 -36.30 24.42
CA ALA A 588 57.74 -35.74 23.07
C ALA A 588 57.73 -36.82 21.96
N LYS A 589 58.51 -37.90 22.09
CA LYS A 589 58.53 -39.02 21.13
C LYS A 589 57.18 -39.76 21.08
N GLU A 590 56.63 -40.12 22.23
CA GLU A 590 55.34 -40.81 22.35
C GLU A 590 54.18 -39.97 21.79
N PHE A 591 54.23 -38.65 21.97
CA PHE A 591 53.25 -37.71 21.44
C PHE A 591 53.24 -37.69 19.90
N PHE A 592 54.41 -37.55 19.27
CA PHE A 592 54.51 -37.54 17.80
C PHE A 592 54.20 -38.92 17.20
N ASP A 593 54.59 -40.01 17.85
CA ASP A 593 54.22 -41.37 17.43
C ASP A 593 52.71 -41.60 17.50
N TYR A 594 52.03 -41.08 18.53
CA TYR A 594 50.58 -41.15 18.66
C TYR A 594 49.86 -40.42 17.51
N ILE A 595 50.29 -39.19 17.19
CA ILE A 595 49.74 -38.42 16.05
C ILE A 595 49.89 -39.22 14.76
N LYS A 596 51.08 -39.79 14.51
CA LYS A 596 51.35 -40.59 13.32
C LYS A 596 50.43 -41.81 13.21
N CYS A 597 50.18 -42.50 14.32
CA CYS A 597 49.28 -43.67 14.35
C CYS A 597 47.82 -43.27 14.07
N GLU A 598 47.34 -42.17 14.64
CA GLU A 598 45.98 -41.67 14.39
C GLU A 598 45.81 -41.14 12.97
N GLN A 599 46.82 -40.44 12.43
CA GLN A 599 46.86 -40.03 11.03
C GLN A 599 46.67 -41.23 10.10
N ALA A 600 47.41 -42.32 10.32
CA ALA A 600 47.31 -43.54 9.50
C ALA A 600 45.89 -44.15 9.49
N LYS A 601 45.19 -44.15 10.63
CA LYS A 601 43.79 -44.64 10.72
C LYS A 601 42.83 -43.75 9.93
N GLU A 602 42.98 -42.43 10.02
CA GLU A 602 42.15 -41.48 9.30
C GLU A 602 42.41 -41.55 7.79
N VAL A 603 43.68 -41.70 7.36
CA VAL A 603 44.04 -41.89 5.95
C VAL A 603 43.28 -43.07 5.35
N GLU A 604 43.21 -44.22 6.05
CA GLU A 604 42.49 -45.39 5.55
C GLU A 604 41.00 -45.08 5.28
N GLN A 605 40.35 -44.33 6.17
CA GLN A 605 38.96 -43.92 5.98
C GLN A 605 38.80 -42.93 4.82
N LEU A 606 39.73 -41.98 4.67
CA LEU A 606 39.70 -41.01 3.59
C LEU A 606 39.90 -41.67 2.22
N VAL A 607 40.84 -42.62 2.12
CA VAL A 607 41.09 -43.38 0.88
C VAL A 607 39.87 -44.20 0.49
N ARG A 608 39.15 -44.82 1.45
CA ARG A 608 37.88 -45.53 1.18
C ARG A 608 36.78 -44.60 0.65
N LYS A 609 36.71 -43.35 1.13
CA LYS A 609 35.76 -42.36 0.62
C LYS A 609 36.12 -41.92 -0.79
N TYR A 610 37.42 -41.70 -1.04
CA TYR A 610 37.96 -41.35 -2.35
C TYR A 610 37.73 -42.44 -3.41
N SER A 611 38.04 -43.70 -3.10
CA SER A 611 37.87 -44.83 -4.03
C SER A 611 36.41 -45.11 -4.43
N ALA A 612 35.45 -44.56 -3.68
CA ALA A 612 34.04 -44.61 -4.04
C ALA A 612 33.64 -43.55 -5.08
N ILE A 613 34.40 -42.46 -5.25
CA ILE A 613 34.09 -41.37 -6.20
C ILE A 613 34.04 -41.86 -7.66
N PRO A 614 35.02 -42.66 -8.14
CA PRO A 614 34.95 -43.25 -9.48
C PRO A 614 33.68 -44.07 -9.74
N GLN A 615 33.11 -44.74 -8.72
CA GLN A 615 31.89 -45.55 -8.89
C GLN A 615 30.66 -44.68 -9.22
N PHE A 616 30.55 -43.51 -8.60
CA PHE A 616 29.50 -42.53 -8.93
C PHE A 616 29.67 -41.97 -10.34
N LEU A 617 30.90 -41.72 -10.75
CA LEU A 617 31.21 -41.25 -12.10
C LEU A 617 30.96 -42.32 -13.17
N ILE A 618 31.20 -43.59 -12.86
CA ILE A 618 30.88 -44.73 -13.74
C ILE A 618 29.35 -44.96 -13.82
N GLU A 619 28.61 -44.76 -12.73
CA GLU A 619 27.14 -44.73 -12.78
C GLU A 619 26.65 -43.63 -13.72
N LEU A 620 27.24 -42.44 -13.63
CA LEU A 620 26.92 -41.31 -14.50
C LEU A 620 27.29 -41.59 -15.97
N GLU A 621 28.44 -42.24 -16.21
CA GLU A 621 28.83 -42.73 -17.55
C GLU A 621 27.77 -43.70 -18.12
N ARG A 622 27.25 -44.60 -17.29
CA ARG A 622 26.22 -45.56 -17.71
C ARG A 622 24.93 -44.89 -18.13
N ARG A 623 24.56 -43.79 -17.49
CA ARG A 623 23.31 -43.06 -17.77
C ARG A 623 23.44 -42.11 -18.98
N VAL A 624 24.59 -41.46 -19.12
CA VAL A 624 24.80 -40.43 -20.15
C VAL A 624 25.37 -41.01 -21.45
N ALA A 625 26.28 -41.98 -21.36
CA ALA A 625 26.97 -42.57 -22.50
C ALA A 625 26.61 -44.04 -22.77
N ASN A 626 25.80 -44.68 -21.92
CA ASN A 626 25.50 -46.12 -21.96
C ASN A 626 26.75 -47.01 -21.89
N THR A 627 27.83 -46.51 -21.29
CA THR A 627 29.09 -47.23 -21.11
C THR A 627 29.47 -47.29 -19.63
N ASN A 628 30.21 -48.32 -19.21
CA ASN A 628 30.63 -48.53 -17.81
C ASN A 628 32.16 -48.62 -17.69
N SER A 629 32.87 -47.95 -18.60
CA SER A 629 34.31 -48.16 -18.82
C SER A 629 35.20 -47.28 -17.97
N GLY A 630 34.68 -46.14 -17.48
CA GLY A 630 35.46 -45.09 -16.83
C GLY A 630 36.35 -44.30 -17.80
N LYS A 631 36.19 -44.51 -19.12
CA LYS A 631 37.07 -44.00 -20.19
C LYS A 631 36.28 -43.32 -21.33
N SER A 632 35.00 -43.03 -21.12
CA SER A 632 34.19 -42.45 -22.19
C SER A 632 34.71 -41.07 -22.60
N PRO A 633 35.00 -40.84 -23.90
CA PRO A 633 35.51 -39.54 -24.38
C PRO A 633 34.51 -38.41 -24.17
N LYS A 634 33.21 -38.73 -24.02
CA LYS A 634 32.15 -37.76 -23.73
C LYS A 634 32.23 -37.19 -22.31
N LEU A 635 32.79 -37.94 -21.36
CA LEU A 635 32.92 -37.53 -19.96
C LEU A 635 34.32 -37.04 -19.60
N ALA A 636 35.28 -37.05 -20.54
CA ALA A 636 36.67 -36.69 -20.27
C ALA A 636 36.84 -35.30 -19.64
N SER A 637 36.10 -34.30 -20.10
CA SER A 637 36.09 -32.94 -19.53
C SER A 637 35.45 -32.89 -18.14
N TYR A 638 34.44 -33.72 -17.89
CA TYR A 638 33.76 -33.84 -16.60
C TYR A 638 34.62 -34.58 -15.57
N TYR A 639 35.38 -35.59 -15.99
CA TYR A 639 36.38 -36.25 -15.15
C TYR A 639 37.50 -35.29 -14.74
N ALA A 640 38.00 -34.48 -15.69
CA ALA A 640 39.00 -33.45 -15.37
C ALA A 640 38.46 -32.38 -14.39
N TYR A 641 37.19 -32.02 -14.48
CA TYR A 641 36.55 -31.10 -13.54
C TYR A 641 36.57 -31.65 -12.10
N TRP A 642 36.14 -32.90 -11.90
CA TRP A 642 36.15 -33.52 -10.59
C TRP A 642 37.56 -33.79 -10.06
N GLU A 643 38.50 -34.15 -10.92
CA GLU A 643 39.91 -34.32 -10.55
C GLU A 643 40.51 -33.01 -10.01
N ASN A 644 40.22 -31.88 -10.66
CA ASN A 644 40.63 -30.56 -10.18
C ASN A 644 39.94 -30.21 -8.85
N ARG A 645 38.65 -30.53 -8.71
CA ARG A 645 37.92 -30.31 -7.45
C ARG A 645 38.50 -31.14 -6.30
N ILE A 646 38.89 -32.38 -6.55
CA ILE A 646 39.59 -33.25 -5.59
C ILE A 646 40.92 -32.62 -5.17
N TYR A 647 41.72 -32.13 -6.12
CA TYR A 647 42.98 -31.44 -5.82
C TYR A 647 42.79 -30.23 -4.90
N GLN A 648 41.77 -29.39 -5.17
CA GLN A 648 41.45 -28.23 -4.32
C GLN A 648 41.07 -28.66 -2.91
N VAL A 649 40.22 -29.68 -2.77
CA VAL A 649 39.76 -30.19 -1.48
C VAL A 649 40.92 -30.79 -0.67
N LEU A 650 41.80 -31.57 -1.30
CA LEU A 650 42.98 -32.13 -0.64
C LEU A 650 43.97 -31.03 -0.21
N THR A 651 44.14 -29.99 -1.01
CA THR A 651 44.97 -28.84 -0.63
C THR A 651 44.37 -28.11 0.58
N GLN A 652 43.06 -27.87 0.59
CA GLN A 652 42.36 -27.24 1.72
C GLN A 652 42.39 -28.10 2.98
N LEU A 653 42.27 -29.43 2.85
CA LEU A 653 42.40 -30.37 3.95
C LEU A 653 43.74 -30.20 4.68
N ILE A 654 44.85 -30.19 3.92
CA ILE A 654 46.19 -30.04 4.50
C ILE A 654 46.36 -28.66 5.13
N VAL A 655 45.96 -27.58 4.44
CA VAL A 655 46.08 -26.22 4.96
C VAL A 655 45.31 -26.04 6.26
N LYS A 656 44.05 -26.48 6.33
CA LYS A 656 43.22 -26.39 7.55
C LYS A 656 43.81 -27.18 8.71
N ASN A 657 44.35 -28.37 8.43
CA ASN A 657 44.96 -29.20 9.47
C ASN A 657 46.29 -28.60 9.98
N LEU A 658 47.13 -28.06 9.10
CA LEU A 658 48.35 -27.36 9.52
C LEU A 658 48.03 -26.08 10.30
N GLN A 659 47.00 -25.32 9.91
CA GLN A 659 46.52 -24.16 10.66
C GLN A 659 46.01 -24.54 12.05
N ALA A 660 45.23 -25.64 12.15
CA ALA A 660 44.77 -26.17 13.42
C ALA A 660 45.94 -26.64 14.31
N PHE A 661 46.95 -27.30 13.72
CA PHE A 661 48.15 -27.68 14.45
C PHE A 661 48.92 -26.44 14.96
N ASN A 662 49.10 -25.42 14.10
CA ASN A 662 49.77 -24.18 14.49
C ASN A 662 49.05 -23.46 15.64
N SER A 663 47.71 -23.41 15.61
CA SER A 663 46.93 -22.79 16.69
C SER A 663 47.05 -23.57 18.00
N THR A 664 47.15 -24.90 17.94
CA THR A 664 47.41 -25.73 19.14
C THR A 664 48.81 -25.56 19.70
N VAL A 665 49.83 -25.39 18.84
CA VAL A 665 51.21 -25.09 19.26
C VAL A 665 51.28 -23.75 19.99
N LEU A 666 50.52 -22.76 19.54
CA LEU A 666 50.45 -21.44 20.16
C LEU A 666 49.56 -21.38 21.41
N ALA A 667 48.68 -22.38 21.61
CA ALA A 667 47.77 -22.41 22.73
C ALA A 667 48.50 -22.63 24.07
N ASN A 668 48.03 -21.97 25.13
CA ASN A 668 48.55 -22.11 26.49
C ASN A 668 48.03 -23.38 27.19
N VAL A 669 48.08 -24.52 26.49
CA VAL A 669 47.63 -25.82 27.00
C VAL A 669 48.74 -26.84 26.79
N PRO A 670 49.38 -27.36 27.84
CA PRO A 670 50.44 -28.34 27.69
C PRO A 670 49.88 -29.65 27.11
N LEU A 671 50.59 -30.20 26.12
CA LEU A 671 50.24 -31.46 25.43
C LEU A 671 51.35 -32.50 25.51
N LEU A 672 52.61 -32.06 25.67
CA LEU A 672 53.78 -32.93 25.79
C LEU A 672 54.62 -32.59 27.02
N GLN A 673 55.40 -33.56 27.48
CA GLN A 673 56.34 -33.42 28.61
C GLN A 673 57.80 -33.48 28.14
N ILE A 674 58.63 -32.58 28.66
CA ILE A 674 60.09 -32.55 28.46
C ILE A 674 60.78 -32.36 29.81
N GLU A 675 61.93 -33.00 30.00
CA GLU A 675 62.72 -32.89 31.23
C GLU A 675 63.93 -32.00 31.02
N ALA A 676 64.27 -31.16 32.01
CA ALA A 676 65.57 -30.49 32.07
C ALA A 676 66.53 -31.33 32.92
N VAL A 677 67.71 -31.63 32.38
CA VAL A 677 68.73 -32.45 33.04
C VAL A 677 70.08 -31.74 32.97
N LEU A 678 70.89 -31.89 34.03
CA LEU A 678 72.28 -31.43 34.05
C LEU A 678 73.19 -32.51 33.46
N SER A 679 73.81 -32.25 32.30
CA SER A 679 74.71 -33.18 31.61
C SER A 679 76.08 -32.55 31.41
N VAL A 680 77.14 -33.21 31.91
CA VAL A 680 78.57 -32.84 31.73
C VAL A 680 78.85 -31.32 31.78
N SER A 681 78.29 -30.65 32.80
CA SER A 681 78.46 -29.21 33.11
C SER A 681 77.54 -28.22 32.39
N GLU A 682 76.54 -28.66 31.62
CA GLU A 682 75.52 -27.79 31.00
C GLU A 682 74.09 -28.31 31.22
N ILE A 683 73.12 -27.40 31.25
CA ILE A 683 71.70 -27.72 31.41
C ILE A 683 71.11 -27.96 30.03
N THR A 684 70.62 -29.18 29.77
CA THR A 684 70.05 -29.58 28.48
C THR A 684 68.62 -30.10 28.63
N LEU A 685 67.79 -29.88 27.62
CA LEU A 685 66.44 -30.46 27.51
C LEU A 685 66.54 -31.91 27.03
N GLN A 686 65.77 -32.83 27.60
CA GLN A 686 65.62 -34.20 27.13
C GLN A 686 64.18 -34.45 26.67
N PRO A 687 63.94 -34.69 25.36
CA PRO A 687 64.88 -34.62 24.22
C PRO A 687 65.36 -33.19 23.90
N ASN A 688 66.49 -33.08 23.18
CA ASN A 688 67.11 -31.80 22.83
C ASN A 688 66.19 -30.94 21.96
N ALA A 689 66.33 -29.61 22.02
CA ALA A 689 65.57 -28.66 21.19
C ALA A 689 65.62 -29.01 19.68
N SER A 690 66.80 -29.36 19.17
CA SER A 690 66.96 -29.79 17.76
C SER A 690 66.23 -31.09 17.42
N GLU A 691 66.06 -32.01 18.38
CA GLU A 691 65.29 -33.24 18.15
C GLU A 691 63.79 -32.93 18.07
N ILE A 692 63.29 -32.00 18.89
CA ILE A 692 61.88 -31.59 18.88
C ILE A 692 61.53 -30.84 17.59
N GLU A 693 62.42 -29.97 17.12
CA GLU A 693 62.27 -29.33 15.81
C GLU A 693 62.24 -30.35 14.68
N LYS A 694 63.14 -31.35 14.68
CA LYS A 694 63.14 -32.43 13.69
C LYS A 694 61.84 -33.24 13.74
N MET A 695 61.35 -33.59 14.93
CA MET A 695 60.08 -34.32 15.09
C MET A 695 58.87 -33.50 14.62
N THR A 696 58.89 -32.18 14.85
CA THR A 696 57.84 -31.26 14.36
C THR A 696 57.84 -31.20 12.84
N VAL A 697 59.01 -31.01 12.22
CA VAL A 697 59.17 -31.01 10.76
C VAL A 697 58.72 -32.35 10.16
N GLN A 698 59.09 -33.47 10.79
CA GLN A 698 58.65 -34.79 10.36
C GLN A 698 57.12 -34.96 10.45
N SER A 699 56.49 -34.45 11.51
CA SER A 699 55.03 -34.53 11.66
C SER A 699 54.27 -33.68 10.62
N ILE A 700 54.81 -32.52 10.26
CA ILE A 700 54.30 -31.69 9.15
C ILE A 700 54.45 -32.44 7.82
N GLN A 701 55.62 -33.04 7.58
CA GLN A 701 55.86 -33.85 6.39
C GLN A 701 54.89 -35.03 6.32
N ASP A 702 54.77 -35.84 7.39
CA ASP A 702 53.85 -36.97 7.48
C ASP A 702 52.40 -36.55 7.15
N CYS A 703 51.97 -35.37 7.61
CA CYS A 703 50.65 -34.81 7.27
C CYS A 703 50.51 -34.50 5.76
N VAL A 704 51.51 -33.88 5.14
CA VAL A 704 51.49 -33.65 3.67
C VAL A 704 51.57 -34.97 2.92
N GLU A 705 52.33 -35.94 3.41
CA GLU A 705 52.49 -37.28 2.81
C GLU A 705 51.21 -38.11 2.80
N VAL A 706 50.20 -37.78 3.62
CA VAL A 706 48.84 -38.34 3.51
C VAL A 706 48.33 -38.26 2.06
N THR A 707 48.65 -37.18 1.35
CA THR A 707 48.24 -36.97 -0.04
C THR A 707 48.88 -37.94 -1.05
N LYS A 708 49.94 -38.68 -0.67
CA LYS A 708 50.54 -39.74 -1.50
C LYS A 708 49.59 -40.92 -1.72
N HIS A 709 48.67 -41.16 -0.79
CA HIS A 709 47.69 -42.26 -0.85
C HIS A 709 46.54 -41.97 -1.84
N PHE A 710 46.44 -40.74 -2.34
CA PHE A 710 45.45 -40.33 -3.32
C PHE A 710 46.11 -40.32 -4.70
N VAL A 711 45.88 -41.38 -5.47
CA VAL A 711 46.44 -41.57 -6.82
C VAL A 711 45.68 -40.70 -7.81
N ARG A 712 46.37 -40.06 -8.77
CA ARG A 712 45.73 -39.27 -9.83
C ARG A 712 45.04 -40.16 -10.85
N TRP A 713 44.10 -39.57 -11.59
CA TRP A 713 43.43 -40.31 -12.66
C TRP A 713 44.26 -40.28 -13.93
N MET A 714 44.10 -41.29 -14.79
CA MET A 714 44.68 -41.20 -16.14
C MET A 714 43.93 -40.11 -16.91
N HIS A 715 44.66 -39.35 -17.74
CA HIS A 715 44.11 -38.21 -18.47
C HIS A 715 42.79 -38.55 -19.20
N GLY A 716 41.73 -37.80 -18.89
CA GLY A 716 40.42 -37.98 -19.50
C GLY A 716 39.64 -39.22 -19.03
N THR A 717 40.02 -39.81 -17.90
CA THR A 717 39.36 -40.99 -17.30
C THR A 717 39.11 -40.78 -15.81
N CYS A 718 38.28 -41.62 -15.19
CA CYS A 718 38.12 -41.66 -13.73
C CYS A 718 38.87 -42.84 -13.08
N LEU A 719 39.84 -43.43 -13.80
CA LEU A 719 40.61 -44.59 -13.35
C LEU A 719 41.95 -44.15 -12.78
N GLU A 720 42.30 -44.69 -11.63
CA GLU A 720 43.58 -44.44 -10.97
C GLU A 720 44.76 -44.85 -11.85
N CYS A 721 45.79 -44.00 -11.89
CA CYS A 721 46.98 -44.25 -12.67
C CYS A 721 47.76 -45.42 -12.07
N PRO A 722 47.99 -46.53 -12.81
CA PRO A 722 48.79 -47.63 -12.30
C PRO A 722 50.24 -47.17 -12.12
N PRO A 723 51.00 -47.80 -11.18
CA PRO A 723 52.37 -47.41 -10.91
C PRO A 723 53.25 -47.51 -12.17
N GLN A 724 53.97 -46.44 -12.52
CA GLN A 724 54.79 -46.38 -13.74
C GLN A 724 56.27 -46.60 -13.41
N ARG A 725 56.96 -47.44 -14.19
CA ARG A 725 58.42 -47.65 -14.06
C ARG A 725 59.16 -46.58 -14.85
N VAL A 726 59.82 -45.65 -14.16
CA VAL A 726 60.58 -44.56 -14.78
C VAL A 726 62.05 -44.97 -15.01
N LYS A 727 62.59 -45.87 -14.16
CA LYS A 727 63.91 -46.52 -14.29
C LYS A 727 63.84 -47.99 -13.80
N ALA A 728 64.87 -48.80 -14.07
CA ALA A 728 64.87 -50.25 -13.85
C ALA A 728 64.45 -50.70 -12.43
N ASP A 729 64.68 -49.89 -11.39
CA ASP A 729 64.35 -50.18 -9.99
C ASP A 729 63.38 -49.18 -9.33
N GLU A 730 62.86 -48.16 -10.03
CA GLU A 730 61.99 -47.13 -9.45
C GLU A 730 60.59 -47.14 -10.06
N VAL A 731 59.62 -47.54 -9.23
CA VAL A 731 58.19 -47.47 -9.51
C VAL A 731 57.64 -46.17 -8.91
N VAL A 732 57.16 -45.26 -9.75
CA VAL A 732 56.58 -43.98 -9.31
C VAL A 732 55.05 -44.06 -9.44
N THR A 733 54.37 -43.79 -8.33
CA THR A 733 52.90 -43.60 -8.31
C THR A 733 52.61 -42.10 -8.42
N PHE A 734 51.91 -41.70 -9.48
CA PHE A 734 51.47 -40.31 -9.66
C PHE A 734 50.32 -40.01 -8.70
N SER A 735 50.63 -39.33 -7.60
CA SER A 735 49.67 -38.94 -6.55
C SER A 735 49.49 -37.42 -6.50
N PHE A 736 48.48 -36.94 -5.80
CA PHE A 736 48.27 -35.49 -5.61
C PHE A 736 49.38 -34.82 -4.79
N TYR A 737 50.25 -35.59 -4.13
CA TYR A 737 51.36 -35.10 -3.31
C TYR A 737 52.32 -34.17 -4.07
N SER A 738 52.65 -34.44 -5.34
CA SER A 738 53.60 -33.62 -6.12
C SER A 738 53.18 -32.16 -6.17
N ASP A 739 51.88 -31.91 -6.31
CA ASP A 739 51.33 -30.57 -6.55
C ASP A 739 50.83 -29.94 -5.24
N VAL A 740 50.43 -30.74 -4.25
CA VAL A 740 50.03 -30.22 -2.93
C VAL A 740 51.26 -29.80 -2.13
N SER A 741 52.36 -30.56 -2.18
CA SER A 741 53.61 -30.21 -1.48
C SER A 741 54.27 -28.94 -2.01
N GLN A 742 54.06 -28.62 -3.30
CA GLN A 742 54.55 -27.39 -3.93
C GLN A 742 53.60 -26.20 -3.77
N SER A 743 52.43 -26.40 -3.14
CA SER A 743 51.47 -25.32 -2.94
C SER A 743 52.04 -24.24 -2.02
N PRO A 744 52.02 -22.96 -2.42
CA PRO A 744 52.53 -21.85 -1.60
C PRO A 744 51.87 -21.79 -0.21
N LEU A 745 50.57 -22.09 -0.14
CA LEU A 745 49.79 -22.07 1.09
C LEU A 745 50.27 -23.13 2.10
N VAL A 746 50.66 -24.31 1.62
CA VAL A 746 51.15 -25.41 2.47
C VAL A 746 52.55 -25.08 2.99
N ILE A 747 53.42 -24.56 2.12
CA ILE A 747 54.80 -24.18 2.46
C ILE A 747 54.81 -23.05 3.50
N GLU A 748 53.97 -22.03 3.33
CA GLU A 748 53.86 -20.90 4.27
C GLU A 748 53.44 -21.36 5.67
N GLN A 749 52.42 -22.22 5.77
CA GLN A 749 51.96 -22.76 7.06
C GLN A 749 53.03 -23.65 7.72
N ALA A 750 53.71 -24.50 6.96
CA ALA A 750 54.80 -25.35 7.48
C ALA A 750 55.96 -24.53 8.06
N LEU A 751 56.34 -23.44 7.38
CA LEU A 751 57.39 -22.53 7.82
C LEU A 751 56.97 -21.77 9.09
N LEU A 752 55.72 -21.30 9.16
CA LEU A 752 55.17 -20.61 10.33
C LEU A 752 55.19 -21.50 11.59
N ILE A 753 54.76 -22.76 11.48
CA ILE A 753 54.79 -23.72 12.59
C ILE A 753 56.22 -23.94 13.08
N THR A 754 57.15 -24.18 12.16
CA THR A 754 58.56 -24.44 12.49
C THR A 754 59.19 -23.23 13.20
N GLN A 755 58.90 -22.02 12.74
CA GLN A 755 59.36 -20.78 13.38
C GLN A 755 58.77 -20.59 14.78
N ASN A 756 57.49 -20.89 14.98
CA ASN A 756 56.83 -20.78 16.28
C ASN A 756 57.40 -21.77 17.29
N VAL A 757 57.63 -23.02 16.89
CA VAL A 757 58.28 -24.02 17.75
C VAL A 757 59.72 -23.63 18.09
N HIS A 758 60.49 -23.13 17.12
CA HIS A 758 61.85 -22.64 17.38
C HIS A 758 61.87 -21.50 18.41
N LYS A 759 60.97 -20.52 18.28
CA LYS A 759 60.82 -19.41 19.25
C LYS A 759 60.45 -19.91 20.65
N LEU A 760 59.53 -20.87 20.75
CA LEU A 760 59.14 -21.46 22.03
C LEU A 760 60.32 -22.20 22.69
N LEU A 761 61.08 -22.98 21.92
CA LEU A 761 62.24 -23.70 22.45
C LEU A 761 63.37 -22.74 22.87
N ALA A 762 63.55 -21.63 22.15
CA ALA A 762 64.48 -20.56 22.52
C ALA A 762 64.06 -19.91 23.85
N SER A 763 62.76 -19.60 24.03
CA SER A 763 62.22 -19.04 25.28
C SER A 763 62.36 -20.00 26.47
N LEU A 764 62.11 -21.30 26.27
CA LEU A 764 62.37 -22.34 27.27
C LEU A 764 63.85 -22.40 27.67
N THR A 765 64.76 -22.31 26.69
CA THR A 765 66.21 -22.31 26.92
C THR A 765 66.67 -21.03 27.64
N GLU A 766 66.07 -19.88 27.33
CA GLU A 766 66.30 -18.62 28.06
C GLU A 766 65.77 -18.71 29.50
N GLY A 767 64.62 -19.33 29.73
CA GLY A 767 64.09 -19.60 31.08
C GLY A 767 65.03 -20.47 31.92
N LEU A 768 65.74 -21.41 31.29
CA LEU A 768 66.77 -22.23 31.94
C LEU A 768 68.05 -21.44 32.29
N SER A 769 68.27 -20.26 31.70
CA SER A 769 69.44 -19.43 32.04
C SER A 769 69.43 -18.96 33.50
N GLN A 770 68.27 -18.88 34.15
CA GLN A 770 68.16 -18.53 35.58
C GLN A 770 68.87 -19.55 36.48
N TRP A 771 68.96 -20.80 36.04
CA TRP A 771 69.66 -21.86 36.74
C TRP A 771 71.19 -21.76 36.58
N LYS A 772 71.70 -21.00 35.60
CA LYS A 772 73.15 -20.74 35.45
C LYS A 772 73.76 -19.98 36.63
N ARG A 773 72.96 -19.32 37.48
CA ARG A 773 73.45 -18.73 38.75
C ARG A 773 74.10 -19.76 39.67
N TYR A 774 73.76 -21.04 39.49
CA TYR A 774 74.29 -22.17 40.22
C TYR A 774 75.46 -22.87 39.48
N ASP A 775 75.92 -22.34 38.34
CA ASP A 775 76.99 -22.91 37.49
C ASP A 775 78.26 -23.27 38.28
N LEU A 776 78.58 -22.47 39.31
CA LEU A 776 79.75 -22.69 40.16
C LEU A 776 79.77 -24.08 40.83
N LEU A 777 78.60 -24.70 41.04
CA LEU A 777 78.46 -26.02 41.66
C LEU A 777 78.95 -27.18 40.79
N TRP A 778 78.89 -27.03 39.47
CA TRP A 778 79.22 -28.10 38.52
C TRP A 778 80.31 -27.74 37.51
N ARG A 779 80.59 -26.45 37.28
CA ARG A 779 81.72 -26.01 36.44
C ARG A 779 83.06 -25.99 37.17
N SER A 780 83.07 -25.90 38.50
CA SER A 780 84.30 -25.87 39.29
C SER A 780 84.78 -27.28 39.62
N ASP A 781 86.06 -27.57 39.40
CA ASP A 781 86.65 -28.85 39.80
C ASP A 781 86.69 -28.96 41.33
N LYS A 782 85.92 -29.91 41.87
CA LYS A 782 85.80 -30.21 43.30
C LYS A 782 87.18 -30.47 43.93
N GLY A 783 88.06 -31.20 43.26
CA GLY A 783 89.39 -31.52 43.79
C GLY A 783 90.28 -30.28 43.89
N ALA A 784 90.43 -29.55 42.78
CA ALA A 784 91.32 -28.39 42.71
C ALA A 784 90.92 -27.21 43.61
N VAL A 785 89.66 -27.11 44.01
CA VAL A 785 89.19 -26.12 45.00
C VAL A 785 89.48 -26.59 46.42
N LEU A 786 89.22 -27.87 46.74
CA LEU A 786 89.50 -28.45 48.05
C LEU A 786 91.00 -28.47 48.36
N ASP A 787 91.85 -28.80 47.39
CA ASP A 787 93.30 -28.83 47.55
C ASP A 787 93.88 -27.44 47.85
N ARG A 788 93.34 -26.38 47.22
CA ARG A 788 93.71 -24.99 47.53
C ARG A 788 93.30 -24.60 48.95
N LEU A 789 92.11 -24.99 49.38
CA LEU A 789 91.62 -24.71 50.74
C LEU A 789 92.39 -25.47 51.83
N ALA A 790 92.84 -26.70 51.55
CA ALA A 790 93.72 -27.45 52.44
C ALA A 790 95.08 -26.74 52.64
N ALA A 791 95.62 -26.14 51.58
CA ALA A 791 96.91 -25.46 51.62
C ALA A 791 96.87 -24.11 52.37
N GLU A 792 95.77 -23.33 52.24
CA GLU A 792 95.65 -22.00 52.85
C GLU A 792 95.30 -22.01 54.35
N LYS A 793 94.82 -23.14 54.90
CA LYS A 793 94.35 -23.28 56.29
C LYS A 793 93.46 -22.11 56.78
N PRO A 794 92.31 -21.85 56.13
CA PRO A 794 91.45 -20.74 56.48
C PRO A 794 90.75 -20.93 57.83
N ALA A 795 90.32 -19.83 58.46
CA ALA A 795 89.61 -19.85 59.73
C ALA A 795 88.27 -20.60 59.63
N CYS A 796 87.84 -21.24 60.72
CA CYS A 796 86.57 -21.98 60.78
C CYS A 796 85.33 -21.17 60.35
N VAL A 797 85.37 -19.84 60.51
CA VAL A 797 84.31 -18.92 60.07
C VAL A 797 84.10 -18.98 58.55
N PHE A 798 85.18 -19.10 57.77
CA PHE A 798 85.10 -19.24 56.32
C PHE A 798 84.42 -20.56 55.92
N PHE A 799 84.74 -21.66 56.61
CA PHE A 799 84.06 -22.94 56.38
C PHE A 799 82.57 -22.88 56.74
N ASP A 800 82.20 -22.19 57.83
CA ASP A 800 80.80 -21.98 58.20
C ASP A 800 80.06 -21.15 57.15
N GLU A 801 80.64 -20.05 56.65
CA GLU A 801 80.05 -19.24 55.57
C GLU A 801 79.83 -20.06 54.29
N GLN A 802 80.79 -20.90 53.89
CA GLN A 802 80.66 -21.78 52.71
C GLN A 802 79.63 -22.88 52.92
N LEU A 803 79.60 -23.52 54.10
CA LEU A 803 78.60 -24.55 54.42
C LEU A 803 77.18 -23.95 54.47
N GLN A 804 77.02 -22.76 55.05
CA GLN A 804 75.75 -22.02 55.05
C GLN A 804 75.32 -21.63 53.65
N PHE A 805 76.25 -21.22 52.78
CA PHE A 805 75.96 -20.93 51.37
C PHE A 805 75.41 -22.17 50.65
N TYR A 806 76.10 -23.32 50.70
CA TYR A 806 75.64 -24.55 50.05
C TYR A 806 74.35 -25.11 50.67
N MET A 807 74.17 -24.98 51.98
CA MET A 807 72.93 -25.36 52.68
C MET A 807 71.76 -24.50 52.20
N LYS A 808 71.96 -23.18 52.07
CA LYS A 808 70.95 -22.25 51.56
C LYS A 808 70.58 -22.57 50.12
N VAL A 809 71.57 -22.87 49.25
CA VAL A 809 71.30 -23.28 47.87
C VAL A 809 70.50 -24.59 47.80
N ALA A 810 70.84 -25.59 48.63
CA ALA A 810 70.09 -26.86 48.68
C ALA A 810 68.64 -26.69 49.17
N GLN A 811 68.37 -25.69 50.02
CA GLN A 811 67.01 -25.33 50.46
C GLN A 811 66.25 -24.50 49.41
N GLU A 812 66.89 -23.50 48.80
CA GLU A 812 66.30 -22.65 47.76
C GLU A 812 65.82 -23.47 46.57
N VAL A 813 66.61 -24.46 46.12
CA VAL A 813 66.27 -25.33 45.00
C VAL A 813 65.01 -26.17 45.26
N THR A 814 64.78 -26.59 46.51
CA THR A 814 63.55 -27.34 46.89
C THR A 814 62.30 -26.46 46.95
N GLN A 815 62.46 -25.14 47.07
CA GLN A 815 61.36 -24.18 47.11
C GLN A 815 60.96 -23.69 45.71
N GLN A 816 61.76 -23.96 44.67
CA GLN A 816 61.44 -23.56 43.30
C GLN A 816 60.37 -24.46 42.68
N PRO A 817 59.49 -23.92 41.81
CA PRO A 817 58.48 -24.71 41.12
C PRO A 817 59.16 -25.76 40.22
N LEU A 818 58.83 -27.03 40.44
CA LEU A 818 59.41 -28.18 39.74
C LEU A 818 58.80 -28.43 38.35
N ILE A 819 57.74 -27.68 38.02
CA ILE A 819 57.01 -27.77 36.75
C ILE A 819 56.83 -26.35 36.23
N LYS A 820 57.15 -26.14 34.95
CA LYS A 820 56.87 -24.90 34.22
C LYS A 820 56.13 -25.25 32.94
N ASP A 821 54.94 -24.72 32.77
CA ASP A 821 54.15 -24.88 31.53
C ASP A 821 54.43 -23.71 30.58
N GLU A 822 54.82 -24.01 29.36
CA GLU A 822 55.08 -23.02 28.31
C GLU A 822 54.42 -23.47 27.00
N GLN A 823 53.28 -22.84 26.68
CA GLN A 823 52.38 -23.21 25.59
C GLN A 823 52.04 -24.71 25.58
N PHE A 824 52.36 -25.44 24.50
CA PHE A 824 52.09 -26.86 24.36
C PHE A 824 53.10 -27.79 25.07
N ILE A 825 54.11 -27.24 25.74
CA ILE A 825 55.18 -27.99 26.41
C ILE A 825 55.11 -27.81 27.93
N ARG A 826 55.06 -28.92 28.66
CA ARG A 826 55.31 -28.98 30.11
C ARG A 826 56.77 -29.33 30.37
N LEU A 827 57.51 -28.39 30.95
CA LEU A 827 58.89 -28.57 31.37
C LEU A 827 58.96 -29.08 32.81
N GLN A 828 59.55 -30.27 33.00
CA GLN A 828 59.86 -30.82 34.31
C GLN A 828 61.28 -30.45 34.72
N LEU A 829 61.36 -29.65 35.78
CA LEU A 829 62.61 -29.21 36.42
C LEU A 829 63.00 -30.11 37.60
N ALA A 830 62.17 -31.10 37.97
CA ALA A 830 62.45 -32.01 39.09
C ALA A 830 63.81 -32.75 38.96
N PRO A 831 64.19 -33.32 37.79
CA PRO A 831 65.49 -33.97 37.64
C PRO A 831 66.65 -32.99 37.80
N LEU A 832 66.54 -31.79 37.21
CA LEU A 832 67.53 -30.72 37.36
C LEU A 832 67.68 -30.27 38.82
N ALA A 833 66.56 -30.00 39.50
CA ALA A 833 66.55 -29.56 40.89
C ALA A 833 67.17 -30.62 41.82
N SER A 834 66.85 -31.91 41.61
CA SER A 834 67.47 -33.02 42.35
C SER A 834 68.98 -33.07 42.12
N ALA A 835 69.44 -32.95 40.87
CA ALA A 835 70.87 -32.96 40.54
C ALA A 835 71.64 -31.78 41.15
N VAL A 836 71.05 -30.58 41.17
CA VAL A 836 71.65 -29.40 41.84
C VAL A 836 71.70 -29.60 43.35
N GLN A 837 70.64 -30.17 43.95
CA GLN A 837 70.58 -30.45 45.38
C GLN A 837 71.63 -31.50 45.79
N GLU A 838 71.77 -32.59 45.05
CA GLU A 838 72.79 -33.62 45.28
C GLU A 838 74.19 -33.05 45.14
N ASN A 839 74.44 -32.20 44.15
CA ASN A 839 75.72 -31.53 43.99
C ASN A 839 76.04 -30.61 45.17
N ALA A 840 75.08 -29.81 45.64
CA ALA A 840 75.27 -28.95 46.82
C ALA A 840 75.54 -29.77 48.10
N LYS A 841 74.79 -30.86 48.33
CA LYS A 841 75.04 -31.80 49.44
C LYS A 841 76.41 -32.46 49.34
N SER A 842 76.84 -32.85 48.15
CA SER A 842 78.18 -33.40 47.89
C SER A 842 79.28 -32.39 48.25
N TRP A 843 79.13 -31.12 47.88
CA TRP A 843 80.06 -30.05 48.27
C TRP A 843 80.11 -29.86 49.79
N MET A 844 78.95 -29.85 50.47
CA MET A 844 78.89 -29.77 51.94
C MET A 844 79.62 -30.94 52.62
N MET A 845 79.41 -32.16 52.14
CA MET A 845 80.06 -33.34 52.70
C MET A 845 81.58 -33.31 52.52
N SER A 846 82.07 -32.88 51.35
CA SER A 846 83.51 -32.78 51.09
C SER A 846 84.17 -31.67 51.91
N LEU A 847 83.54 -30.49 52.01
CA LEU A 847 84.02 -29.40 52.86
C LEU A 847 83.99 -29.78 54.35
N GLY A 848 82.95 -30.47 54.80
CA GLY A 848 82.85 -30.98 56.17
C GLY A 848 83.91 -32.03 56.49
N LYS A 849 84.28 -32.90 55.53
CA LYS A 849 85.40 -33.84 55.68
C LYS A 849 86.74 -33.11 55.80
N LEU A 850 86.99 -32.13 54.92
CA LEU A 850 88.23 -31.35 54.93
C LEU A 850 88.40 -30.55 56.23
N LEU A 851 87.33 -29.93 56.74
CA LEU A 851 87.33 -29.29 58.05
C LEU A 851 87.64 -30.30 59.18
N ASN A 852 87.04 -31.48 59.16
CA ASN A 852 87.28 -32.52 60.16
C ASN A 852 88.73 -33.03 60.12
N GLU A 853 89.32 -33.18 58.93
CA GLU A 853 90.73 -33.56 58.77
C GLU A 853 91.67 -32.48 59.30
N LEU A 854 91.47 -31.21 58.95
CA LEU A 854 92.27 -30.09 59.46
C LEU A 854 92.17 -29.96 60.99
N VAL A 855 90.95 -30.01 61.55
CA VAL A 855 90.73 -29.95 63.01
C VAL A 855 91.33 -31.16 63.70
N ARG A 856 91.30 -32.35 63.09
CA ARG A 856 91.90 -33.56 63.64
C ARG A 856 93.43 -33.47 63.66
N GLU A 857 94.05 -32.94 62.61
CA GLU A 857 95.49 -32.67 62.57
C GLU A 857 95.89 -31.66 63.66
N GLU A 858 95.14 -30.57 63.82
CA GLU A 858 95.37 -29.59 64.89
C GLU A 858 95.19 -30.21 66.28
N LEU A 859 94.16 -31.04 66.49
CA LEU A 859 93.92 -31.76 67.74
C LEU A 859 95.04 -32.75 68.06
N PHE A 860 95.53 -33.51 67.08
CA PHE A 860 96.65 -34.43 67.29
C PHE A 860 97.95 -33.67 67.56
N SER A 861 98.19 -32.54 66.87
CA SER A 861 99.32 -31.66 67.17
C SER A 861 99.26 -31.11 68.60
N LEU A 862 98.09 -30.64 69.03
CA LEU A 862 97.86 -30.17 70.40
C LEU A 862 98.01 -31.30 71.43
N GLN A 863 97.50 -32.51 71.11
CA GLN A 863 97.63 -33.67 71.97
C GLN A 863 99.10 -34.09 72.11
N ASP A 864 99.86 -34.14 71.02
CA ASP A 864 101.29 -34.45 71.04
C ASP A 864 102.09 -33.37 71.77
N GLU A 865 101.76 -32.08 71.61
CA GLU A 865 102.37 -31.00 72.40
C GLU A 865 102.10 -31.13 73.90
N ILE A 866 100.85 -31.45 74.29
CA ILE A 866 100.49 -31.71 75.69
C ILE A 866 101.23 -32.96 76.21
N GLN A 867 101.36 -34.00 75.39
CA GLN A 867 101.95 -35.28 75.78
C GLN A 867 103.48 -35.21 75.88
N VAL A 868 104.14 -34.42 75.04
CA VAL A 868 105.58 -34.13 75.12
C VAL A 868 105.89 -33.15 76.26
N GLY A 869 105.00 -32.21 76.55
CA GLY A 869 105.12 -31.31 77.70
C GLY A 869 105.07 -32.03 79.06
N VAL A 870 104.37 -33.15 79.16
CA VAL A 870 104.25 -33.95 80.40
C VAL A 870 105.45 -34.89 80.62
N PHE A 871 106.26 -35.19 79.60
CA PHE A 871 107.49 -36.00 79.72
C PHE A 871 108.78 -35.17 79.80
N SER A 872 108.69 -33.85 79.95
CA SER A 872 109.83 -32.93 80.11
C SER A 872 109.95 -32.29 81.50
N LEU A 873 109.38 -32.94 82.54
CA LEU A 873 109.61 -32.64 83.97
C LEU A 873 110.06 -33.88 84.76
#